data_AF-A0A2G4ITE9-F1
#
_entry.id   AF-A0A2G4ITE9-F1
#
_cell.length_a   1.000
_cell.length_b   1.000
_cell.length_c   1.000
_cell.angle_alpha   90.00
_cell.angle_beta   90.00
_cell.angle_gamma   90.00
#
_symmetry.space_group_name_H-M   'P 1'
#
loop_
_entity.id
_entity.type
_entity.pdbx_description
1 polymer ?
#
loop_
_entity_poly.entity_id
_entity_poly.type
_entity_poly.pdbx_seq_one_letter_code
_entity_poly.pdbx_strand_id
1 'polypeptide(L)'
;MGTLPPKGVWQDKFRQLDEVWPTTNDYRAASGAPGHRYWQQKVDYKIKVALDDAKQRATGSETITYNNNSPDTLKYLWLNLDQNQLVKGSDPINARTNDGDAKESFGSMRLTMAHEKSTQGLMVSTVTDEAGKPLPYIINGTMLRIDLRAPLLPSSTVTFSLAWTLDVPEVDVFRTRGGYEYFKDDKNYAYYMSQWYPRLASYSDNDGWHIRQFFANSEFTLEFGDFDVEITVPADHIVASTGELRNADKILTDAQRQKLDDAKTATKPVVIVSQAESTAKESAPSKEKKTWHFKATNVRDFSFASSRKFIWDAQGHEVEPGRTVLAMSFYPKEGNPLWEKYSTATLIHTLDVYGRFSFPYPYPVVQSINGNVGGMEYPMLAFNSGRPEKDKKTGKLTYSSRTKYSLVSVIIHEAGHNWFPMIVNSDERRWTWMDEGLNTFLQFQAERLWEKDYPAQRGEPKDIVDYMKSPTVRPIMTDGESLDAVGANAYSKPATALSILRETILGRELFDFAFKEYATRWKFKRANPADFFRTMEDASGVDLDWFWRGWFYGTDNVDVSIDGLDEYTVNTQNPDVEQPIARKKRDEEPRSLTAERNEASAKTDDFFKMEVDQKPELKDFYNQNDRFTVSNADRNKFNTLVKGLEPWEKALLGVGEFAYVLDFRNIGGLVTPVILGITFKDGSTEQLRIPADVWRQNPGKFSKLIVRKKQISSVEVDPRLETADVDLENNAWPRKIVPSRLEIFKQTMPPSRNLMKDMDEPLKKDEKKDEKKDDDSPTAAPTL
;
A
#
# COMPACT_ATOMS: atom_id res chain seq x y z
N MET A 1 -40.23 37.10 0.31
CA MET A 1 -40.17 35.89 -0.53
C MET A 1 -38.91 35.13 -0.11
N GLY A 2 -39.07 34.03 0.62
CA GLY A 2 -37.94 33.22 1.06
C GLY A 2 -37.28 32.56 -0.14
N THR A 3 -35.97 32.71 -0.26
CA THR A 3 -35.14 31.94 -1.18
C THR A 3 -35.22 30.48 -0.74
N LEU A 4 -35.87 29.65 -1.56
CA LEU A 4 -35.75 28.21 -1.45
C LEU A 4 -34.26 27.84 -1.47
N PRO A 5 -33.80 26.89 -0.64
CA PRO A 5 -32.45 26.36 -0.75
C PRO A 5 -32.24 25.85 -2.19
N PRO A 6 -31.03 26.00 -2.76
CA PRO A 6 -30.74 25.49 -4.10
C PRO A 6 -31.13 24.01 -4.15
N LYS A 7 -31.84 23.60 -5.22
CA LYS A 7 -32.13 22.18 -5.49
C LYS A 7 -30.82 21.41 -5.26
N GLY A 8 -30.81 20.51 -4.27
CA GLY A 8 -29.63 19.71 -3.98
C GLY A 8 -29.15 19.06 -5.27
N VAL A 9 -27.89 19.28 -5.63
CA VAL A 9 -27.29 18.69 -6.83
C VAL A 9 -27.29 17.19 -6.60
N TRP A 10 -28.17 16.46 -7.28
CA TRP A 10 -28.13 15.00 -7.30
C TRP A 10 -26.74 14.56 -7.78
N GLN A 11 -26.06 13.73 -6.98
CA GLN A 11 -24.75 13.18 -7.31
C GLN A 11 -24.91 11.70 -7.64
N ASP A 12 -24.62 11.33 -8.88
CA ASP A 12 -24.65 9.95 -9.33
C ASP A 12 -23.37 9.20 -8.95
N LYS A 13 -23.30 8.72 -7.70
CA LYS A 13 -22.14 7.95 -7.21
C LYS A 13 -21.98 6.59 -7.92
N PHE A 14 -23.02 6.12 -8.62
CA PHE A 14 -23.06 4.84 -9.34
C PHE A 14 -23.05 5.03 -10.87
N ARG A 15 -22.79 6.25 -11.34
CA ARG A 15 -22.64 6.52 -12.77
C ARG A 15 -21.56 5.62 -13.34
N GLN A 16 -21.75 5.14 -14.56
CA GLN A 16 -20.76 4.33 -15.23
C GLN A 16 -19.48 5.14 -15.52
N LEU A 17 -18.29 4.52 -15.48
CA LEU A 17 -17.00 5.17 -15.74
C LEU A 17 -16.57 5.13 -17.21
N ASP A 18 -17.38 4.58 -18.11
CA ASP A 18 -17.11 4.52 -19.55
C ASP A 18 -16.75 5.87 -20.19
N GLU A 19 -17.28 6.98 -19.66
CA GLU A 19 -16.99 8.34 -20.13
C GLU A 19 -15.64 8.90 -19.64
N VAL A 20 -15.09 8.31 -18.58
CA VAL A 20 -13.81 8.69 -17.97
C VAL A 20 -12.68 7.82 -18.52
N TRP A 21 -12.96 6.54 -18.78
CA TRP A 21 -11.98 5.60 -19.30
C TRP A 21 -11.71 5.82 -20.79
N PRO A 22 -10.49 5.51 -21.27
CA PRO A 22 -10.21 5.47 -22.70
C PRO A 22 -11.16 4.51 -23.42
N THR A 23 -11.66 4.93 -24.58
CA THR A 23 -12.50 4.08 -25.45
C THR A 23 -11.72 2.84 -25.88
N THR A 24 -12.40 1.70 -25.84
CA THR A 24 -11.84 0.41 -26.25
C THR A 24 -11.61 0.38 -27.76
N ASN A 25 -10.64 -0.40 -28.21
CA ASN A 25 -10.26 -0.51 -29.62
C ASN A 25 -9.55 -1.85 -29.89
N ASP A 26 -9.05 -2.05 -31.12
CA ASP A 26 -8.38 -3.29 -31.51
C ASP A 26 -7.06 -3.55 -30.75
N TYR A 27 -6.46 -2.52 -30.15
CA TYR A 27 -5.24 -2.61 -29.33
C TYR A 27 -5.55 -2.94 -27.86
N ARG A 28 -6.67 -2.45 -27.32
CA ARG A 28 -7.09 -2.63 -25.92
C ARG A 28 -8.58 -2.98 -25.83
N ALA A 29 -8.88 -4.21 -25.43
CA ALA A 29 -10.23 -4.77 -25.47
C ALA A 29 -11.10 -4.32 -24.29
N ALA A 30 -12.43 -4.45 -24.45
CA ALA A 30 -13.40 -4.10 -23.42
C ALA A 30 -13.32 -4.96 -22.15
N SER A 31 -12.79 -6.19 -22.25
CA SER A 31 -12.51 -7.03 -21.09
C SER A 31 -11.32 -6.55 -20.25
N GLY A 32 -10.57 -5.54 -20.71
CA GLY A 32 -9.29 -5.15 -20.10
C GLY A 32 -8.12 -6.04 -20.51
N ALA A 33 -8.32 -7.00 -21.42
CA ALA A 33 -7.24 -7.76 -22.03
C ALA A 33 -6.55 -6.93 -23.16
N PRO A 34 -5.27 -7.24 -23.48
CA PRO A 34 -4.68 -6.79 -24.73
C PRO A 34 -5.57 -7.18 -25.92
N GLY A 35 -5.83 -6.23 -26.81
CA GLY A 35 -6.62 -6.46 -28.01
C GLY A 35 -5.88 -7.31 -29.05
N HIS A 36 -6.61 -7.81 -30.05
CA HIS A 36 -6.06 -8.71 -31.07
C HIS A 36 -4.99 -8.04 -31.98
N ARG A 37 -4.88 -6.71 -31.96
CA ARG A 37 -3.83 -5.95 -32.66
C ARG A 37 -2.83 -5.31 -31.72
N TYR A 38 -2.86 -5.63 -30.41
CA TYR A 38 -1.93 -5.07 -29.43
C TYR A 38 -0.48 -5.18 -29.90
N TRP A 39 0.27 -4.10 -29.73
CA TRP A 39 1.68 -4.04 -30.08
C TRP A 39 2.45 -3.31 -28.98
N GLN A 40 3.73 -3.64 -28.87
CA GLN A 40 4.72 -2.92 -28.07
C GLN A 40 6.08 -3.11 -28.74
N GLN A 41 7.03 -2.25 -28.44
CA GLN A 41 8.33 -2.30 -29.09
C GLN A 41 9.20 -3.40 -28.47
N LYS A 42 10.26 -3.79 -29.17
CA LYS A 42 11.32 -4.64 -28.60
C LYS A 42 12.67 -3.96 -28.79
N VAL A 43 13.45 -3.89 -27.71
CA VAL A 43 14.73 -3.18 -27.70
C VAL A 43 15.83 -4.06 -27.11
N ASP A 44 16.73 -4.51 -27.97
CA ASP A 44 17.82 -5.39 -27.57
C ASP A 44 19.12 -4.60 -27.38
N TYR A 45 19.88 -4.95 -26.34
CA TYR A 45 21.10 -4.26 -25.93
C TYR A 45 22.29 -5.20 -25.89
N LYS A 46 23.42 -4.73 -26.42
CA LYS A 46 24.75 -5.28 -26.14
C LYS A 46 25.58 -4.20 -25.48
N ILE A 47 25.94 -4.39 -24.21
CA ILE A 47 26.62 -3.35 -23.42
C ILE A 47 27.97 -3.87 -22.94
N LYS A 48 29.00 -3.04 -23.08
CA LYS A 48 30.30 -3.24 -22.43
C LYS A 48 30.55 -2.07 -21.51
N VAL A 49 30.83 -2.34 -20.24
CA VAL A 49 31.11 -1.30 -19.24
C VAL A 49 32.33 -1.67 -18.42
N ALA A 50 33.14 -0.66 -18.11
CA ALA A 50 34.28 -0.78 -17.20
C ALA A 50 34.12 0.20 -16.04
N LEU A 51 34.23 -0.32 -14.82
CA LEU A 51 34.23 0.46 -13.59
C LEU A 51 35.68 0.80 -13.17
N ASP A 52 35.93 2.08 -12.92
CA ASP A 52 37.18 2.60 -12.38
C ASP A 52 36.99 2.91 -10.89
N ASP A 53 37.42 1.97 -10.04
CA ASP A 53 37.32 2.08 -8.57
C ASP A 53 38.22 3.18 -7.98
N ALA A 54 39.23 3.67 -8.71
CA ALA A 54 40.06 4.75 -8.22
C ALA A 54 39.40 6.13 -8.42
N LYS A 55 38.45 6.22 -9.36
CA LYS A 55 37.80 7.47 -9.76
C LYS A 55 36.29 7.47 -9.55
N GLN A 56 35.70 6.35 -9.12
CA GLN A 56 34.26 6.16 -9.02
C GLN A 56 33.57 6.50 -10.35
N ARG A 57 34.10 5.97 -11.47
CA ARG A 57 33.63 6.29 -12.82
C ARG A 57 33.32 5.02 -13.62
N ALA A 58 32.21 5.01 -14.34
CA ALA A 58 31.88 4.01 -15.34
C ALA A 58 32.15 4.55 -16.75
N THR A 59 32.78 3.74 -17.59
CA THR A 59 32.96 4.01 -19.02
C THR A 59 32.32 2.89 -19.80
N GLY A 60 31.39 3.21 -20.69
CA GLY A 60 30.60 2.22 -21.39
C GLY A 60 30.42 2.50 -22.87
N SER A 61 30.09 1.44 -23.59
CA SER A 61 29.63 1.48 -24.96
C SER A 61 28.50 0.47 -25.13
N GLU A 62 27.51 0.82 -25.92
CA GLU A 62 26.37 -0.04 -26.19
C GLU A 62 26.00 -0.04 -27.67
N THR A 63 25.48 -1.18 -28.12
CA THR A 63 24.79 -1.32 -29.41
C THR A 63 23.34 -1.66 -29.11
N ILE A 64 22.43 -0.84 -29.62
CA ILE A 64 20.98 -0.96 -29.43
C ILE A 64 20.36 -1.39 -30.75
N THR A 65 19.50 -2.40 -30.69
CA THR A 65 18.67 -2.85 -31.82
C THR A 65 17.22 -2.58 -31.49
N TYR A 66 16.61 -1.63 -32.20
CA TYR A 66 15.22 -1.22 -32.02
C TYR A 66 14.34 -1.86 -33.09
N ASN A 67 13.33 -2.62 -32.67
CA ASN A 67 12.35 -3.24 -33.55
C ASN A 67 11.06 -2.43 -33.51
N ASN A 68 10.67 -1.83 -34.65
CA ASN A 68 9.45 -1.04 -34.75
C ASN A 68 8.24 -1.93 -35.00
N ASN A 69 7.51 -2.28 -33.95
CA ASN A 69 6.29 -3.05 -34.00
C ASN A 69 5.02 -2.18 -34.11
N SER A 70 5.14 -0.84 -34.10
CA SER A 70 4.00 0.04 -34.29
C SER A 70 3.55 0.08 -35.76
N PRO A 71 2.31 0.50 -36.04
CA PRO A 71 1.86 0.79 -37.40
C PRO A 71 2.47 2.07 -37.98
N ASP A 72 3.31 2.79 -37.23
CA ASP A 72 3.81 4.12 -37.57
C ASP A 72 5.19 4.07 -38.22
N THR A 73 5.47 5.07 -39.07
CA THR A 73 6.82 5.32 -39.59
C THR A 73 7.55 6.31 -38.68
N LEU A 74 8.66 5.90 -38.07
CA LEU A 74 9.42 6.70 -37.11
C LEU A 74 10.60 7.40 -37.79
N LYS A 75 10.77 8.70 -37.55
CA LYS A 75 11.89 9.50 -38.11
C LYS A 75 13.03 9.72 -37.12
N TYR A 76 12.78 9.49 -35.84
CA TYR A 76 13.71 9.70 -34.75
C TYR A 76 13.40 8.72 -33.62
N LEU A 77 14.39 8.50 -32.77
CA LEU A 77 14.28 7.69 -31.55
C LEU A 77 14.65 8.56 -30.34
N TRP A 78 14.03 8.30 -29.19
CA TRP A 78 14.34 8.95 -27.93
C TRP A 78 14.98 7.97 -26.95
N LEU A 79 15.92 8.47 -26.14
CA LEU A 79 16.57 7.76 -25.06
C LEU A 79 16.52 8.62 -23.78
N ASN A 80 16.34 7.97 -22.65
CA ASN A 80 16.43 8.55 -21.31
C ASN A 80 17.89 8.64 -20.88
N LEU A 81 18.27 9.79 -20.35
CA LEU A 81 19.56 10.12 -19.75
C LEU A 81 19.34 10.58 -18.30
N ASP A 82 18.74 9.74 -17.47
CA ASP A 82 18.15 10.16 -16.18
C ASP A 82 19.19 10.77 -15.22
N GLN A 83 20.44 10.32 -15.26
CA GLN A 83 21.55 10.88 -14.46
C GLN A 83 21.79 12.37 -14.75
N ASN A 84 21.36 12.87 -15.91
CA ASN A 84 21.49 14.29 -16.24
C ASN A 84 20.64 15.20 -15.36
N GLN A 85 19.73 14.65 -14.54
CA GLN A 85 19.06 15.41 -13.48
C GLN A 85 20.07 16.04 -12.49
N LEU A 86 21.26 15.44 -12.33
CA LEU A 86 22.30 15.87 -11.39
C LEU A 86 23.24 16.92 -11.99
N VAL A 87 23.14 17.18 -13.29
CA VAL A 87 23.95 18.17 -14.00
C VAL A 87 23.59 19.54 -13.49
N LYS A 88 24.60 20.34 -13.15
CA LYS A 88 24.41 21.72 -12.68
C LYS A 88 23.54 22.52 -13.66
N GLY A 89 22.51 23.18 -13.11
CA GLY A 89 21.59 24.01 -13.89
C GLY A 89 20.52 23.24 -14.67
N SER A 90 20.37 21.94 -14.44
CA SER A 90 19.25 21.14 -14.96
C SER A 90 17.90 21.64 -14.41
N ASP A 91 16.82 21.44 -15.18
CA ASP A 91 15.47 21.81 -14.74
C ASP A 91 15.07 21.17 -13.39
N PRO A 92 15.39 19.89 -13.10
CA PRO A 92 15.12 19.29 -11.79
C PRO A 92 15.83 19.95 -10.62
N ILE A 93 17.00 20.56 -10.83
CA ILE A 93 17.70 21.33 -9.78
C ILE A 93 17.06 22.71 -9.65
N ASN A 94 16.81 23.39 -10.78
CA ASN A 94 16.27 24.75 -10.81
C ASN A 94 14.81 24.83 -10.31
N ALA A 95 14.05 23.74 -10.42
CA ALA A 95 12.67 23.65 -9.97
C ALA A 95 12.52 23.35 -8.47
N ARG A 96 13.62 23.08 -7.74
CA ARG A 96 13.55 22.79 -6.30
C ARG A 96 13.13 24.05 -5.53
N THR A 97 12.09 23.90 -4.72
CA THR A 97 11.61 24.94 -3.81
C THR A 97 11.97 24.57 -2.37
N ASN A 98 12.21 25.59 -1.56
CA ASN A 98 12.30 25.47 -0.11
C ASN A 98 11.08 26.13 0.52
N ASP A 99 10.66 25.67 1.70
CA ASP A 99 9.47 26.18 2.42
C ASP A 99 9.60 27.63 2.91
N GLY A 100 10.71 28.31 2.58
CA GLY A 100 10.97 29.71 2.95
C GLY A 100 11.45 29.91 4.39
N ASP A 101 11.53 28.84 5.19
CA ASP A 101 12.02 28.88 6.56
C ASP A 101 13.53 29.16 6.62
N ALA A 102 13.96 29.99 7.57
CA ALA A 102 15.38 30.28 7.84
C ALA A 102 16.11 29.13 8.56
N LYS A 103 15.63 27.89 8.40
CA LYS A 103 16.19 26.67 9.00
C LYS A 103 16.35 25.64 7.90
N GLU A 104 17.57 25.16 7.71
CA GLU A 104 17.89 24.13 6.73
C GLU A 104 18.59 22.97 7.42
N SER A 105 18.26 21.73 7.04
CA SER A 105 18.94 20.56 7.59
C SER A 105 20.37 20.46 7.04
N PHE A 106 21.33 19.95 7.84
CA PHE A 106 22.69 19.70 7.35
C PHE A 106 22.72 18.83 6.09
N GLY A 107 21.81 17.85 5.99
CA GLY A 107 21.70 16.97 4.82
C GLY A 107 21.23 17.71 3.56
N SER A 108 20.23 18.57 3.69
CA SER A 108 19.73 19.38 2.57
C SER A 108 20.78 20.41 2.12
N MET A 109 21.44 21.09 3.07
CA MET A 109 22.55 22.00 2.74
C MET A 109 23.71 21.26 2.05
N ARG A 110 24.08 20.06 2.53
CA ARG A 110 25.10 19.22 1.87
C ARG A 110 24.71 18.86 0.44
N LEU A 111 23.45 18.49 0.20
CA LEU A 111 22.91 18.16 -1.12
C LEU A 111 22.96 19.38 -2.06
N THR A 112 22.48 20.54 -1.62
CA THR A 112 22.52 21.79 -2.41
C THR A 112 23.95 22.18 -2.78
N MET A 113 24.87 22.15 -1.81
CA MET A 113 26.29 22.43 -2.06
C MET A 113 26.93 21.42 -3.01
N ALA A 114 26.51 20.16 -2.98
CA ALA A 114 27.00 19.13 -3.89
C ALA A 114 26.53 19.39 -5.33
N HIS A 115 25.26 19.76 -5.54
CA HIS A 115 24.74 20.14 -6.85
C HIS A 115 25.45 21.36 -7.45
N GLU A 116 25.74 22.38 -6.64
CA GLU A 116 26.46 23.59 -7.10
C GLU A 116 27.87 23.31 -7.62
N LYS A 117 28.48 22.21 -7.17
CA LYS A 117 29.82 21.76 -7.55
C LYS A 117 29.81 20.54 -8.46
N SER A 118 28.62 20.07 -8.85
CA SER A 118 28.43 18.79 -9.51
C SER A 118 28.99 18.79 -10.93
N THR A 119 29.81 17.77 -11.24
CA THR A 119 30.10 17.30 -12.61
C THR A 119 29.31 16.04 -12.96
N GLN A 120 28.37 15.65 -12.08
CA GLN A 120 27.58 14.42 -12.23
C GLN A 120 26.65 14.50 -13.44
N GLY A 121 26.41 13.36 -14.07
CA GLY A 121 25.63 13.24 -15.29
C GLY A 121 26.21 12.18 -16.22
N LEU A 122 25.41 11.77 -17.19
CA LEU A 122 25.83 10.84 -18.22
C LEU A 122 26.30 11.63 -19.44
N MET A 123 27.59 11.53 -19.74
CA MET A 123 28.20 12.19 -20.89
C MET A 123 28.23 11.25 -22.09
N VAL A 124 27.41 11.54 -23.10
CA VAL A 124 27.43 10.83 -24.38
C VAL A 124 28.55 11.40 -25.25
N SER A 125 29.49 10.54 -25.63
CA SER A 125 30.68 10.92 -26.41
C SER A 125 30.49 10.72 -27.92
N THR A 126 29.79 9.65 -28.33
CA THR A 126 29.53 9.35 -29.75
C THR A 126 28.18 8.65 -29.91
N VAL A 127 27.54 8.89 -31.05
CA VAL A 127 26.35 8.18 -31.54
C VAL A 127 26.58 7.84 -33.01
N THR A 128 26.50 6.57 -33.37
CA THR A 128 26.83 6.08 -34.72
C THR A 128 25.81 5.06 -35.22
N ASP A 129 25.62 4.99 -36.54
CA ASP A 129 24.87 3.89 -37.16
C ASP A 129 25.68 2.59 -37.15
N GLU A 130 25.06 1.48 -37.60
CA GLU A 130 25.71 0.17 -37.69
C GLU A 130 27.00 0.17 -38.53
N ALA A 131 27.12 1.08 -39.51
CA ALA A 131 28.32 1.24 -40.33
C ALA A 131 29.40 2.13 -39.67
N GLY A 132 29.18 2.58 -38.42
CA GLY A 132 30.09 3.44 -37.67
C GLY A 132 30.05 4.91 -38.08
N LYS A 133 29.06 5.35 -38.87
CA LYS A 133 28.97 6.76 -39.30
C LYS A 133 28.19 7.57 -38.25
N PRO A 134 28.62 8.82 -37.93
CA PRO A 134 27.95 9.65 -36.94
C PRO A 134 26.48 9.92 -37.26
N LEU A 135 25.58 9.69 -36.30
CA LEU A 135 24.16 10.08 -36.41
C LEU A 135 23.93 11.46 -35.76
N PRO A 136 23.11 12.33 -36.36
CA PRO A 136 22.71 13.58 -35.71
C PRO A 136 21.89 13.27 -34.45
N TYR A 137 22.19 13.97 -33.36
CA TYR A 137 21.43 13.86 -32.12
C TYR A 137 21.36 15.19 -31.39
N ILE A 138 20.37 15.33 -30.51
CA ILE A 138 20.23 16.46 -29.58
C ILE A 138 20.00 15.92 -28.17
N ILE A 139 20.73 16.47 -27.20
CA ILE A 139 20.45 16.26 -25.78
C ILE A 139 19.51 17.37 -25.33
N ASN A 140 18.35 17.00 -24.82
CA ASN A 140 17.35 17.89 -24.24
C ASN A 140 17.16 17.52 -22.76
N GLY A 141 17.97 18.11 -21.90
CA GLY A 141 17.99 17.82 -20.46
C GLY A 141 18.32 16.35 -20.16
N THR A 142 17.33 15.65 -19.64
CA THR A 142 17.37 14.22 -19.29
C THR A 142 16.96 13.30 -20.43
N MET A 143 16.83 13.82 -21.65
CA MET A 143 16.45 13.06 -22.83
C MET A 143 17.47 13.26 -23.96
N LEU A 144 17.62 12.26 -24.83
CA LEU A 144 18.42 12.30 -26.04
C LEU A 144 17.57 11.89 -27.24
N ARG A 145 17.51 12.71 -28.28
CA ARG A 145 16.87 12.36 -29.56
C ARG A 145 17.93 12.04 -30.61
N ILE A 146 17.80 10.90 -31.28
CA ILE A 146 18.59 10.52 -32.44
C ILE A 146 17.74 10.70 -33.69
N ASP A 147 18.21 11.49 -34.64
CA ASP A 147 17.55 11.67 -35.93
C ASP A 147 18.03 10.58 -36.91
N LEU A 148 17.10 9.76 -37.40
CA LEU A 148 17.43 8.63 -38.27
C LEU A 148 17.75 9.13 -39.69
N ARG A 149 18.76 8.53 -40.34
CA ARG A 149 19.12 8.87 -41.73
C ARG A 149 18.00 8.56 -42.72
N ALA A 150 17.29 7.47 -42.47
CA ALA A 150 16.12 7.04 -43.22
C ALA A 150 14.99 6.75 -42.21
N PRO A 151 13.73 7.10 -42.52
CA PRO A 151 12.61 6.76 -41.66
C PRO A 151 12.51 5.24 -41.45
N LEU A 152 12.28 4.83 -40.21
CA LEU A 152 12.06 3.45 -39.82
C LEU A 152 10.60 3.07 -40.08
N LEU A 153 10.39 2.19 -41.06
CA LEU A 153 9.06 1.72 -41.44
C LEU A 153 8.46 0.76 -40.37
N PRO A 154 7.13 0.53 -40.39
CA PRO A 154 6.50 -0.53 -39.61
C PRO A 154 7.18 -1.88 -39.85
N SER A 155 7.28 -2.69 -38.80
CA SER A 155 7.90 -4.03 -38.80
C SER A 155 9.36 -4.07 -39.26
N SER A 156 10.04 -2.91 -39.25
CA SER A 156 11.47 -2.81 -39.59
C SER A 156 12.31 -2.58 -38.34
N THR A 157 13.61 -2.83 -38.47
CA THR A 157 14.58 -2.74 -37.37
C THR A 157 15.68 -1.74 -37.71
N VAL A 158 16.22 -1.07 -36.69
CA VAL A 158 17.43 -0.24 -36.82
C VAL A 158 18.42 -0.56 -35.69
N THR A 159 19.71 -0.56 -36.03
CA THR A 159 20.81 -0.76 -35.09
C THR A 159 21.73 0.46 -35.09
N PHE A 160 22.11 0.91 -33.90
CA PHE A 160 23.01 2.04 -33.68
C PHE A 160 23.82 1.82 -32.40
N SER A 161 24.92 2.56 -32.25
CA SER A 161 25.81 2.44 -31.11
C SER A 161 26.10 3.78 -30.44
N LEU A 162 26.29 3.75 -29.12
CA LEU A 162 26.67 4.89 -28.30
C LEU A 162 27.89 4.56 -27.46
N ALA A 163 28.71 5.57 -27.18
CA ALA A 163 29.74 5.49 -26.15
C ALA A 163 29.55 6.62 -25.15
N TRP A 164 29.71 6.32 -23.86
CA TRP A 164 29.39 7.24 -22.79
C TRP A 164 30.27 7.04 -21.56
N THR A 165 30.28 8.05 -20.70
CA THR A 165 30.92 7.99 -19.38
C THR A 165 29.96 8.52 -18.32
N LEU A 166 30.00 7.92 -17.13
CA LEU A 166 29.22 8.31 -15.97
C LEU A 166 30.15 8.46 -14.76
N ASP A 167 30.16 9.64 -14.16
CA ASP A 167 30.64 9.79 -12.79
C ASP A 167 29.59 9.20 -11.86
N VAL A 168 29.99 8.24 -11.03
CA VAL A 168 29.05 7.54 -10.16
C VAL A 168 28.79 8.43 -8.94
N PRO A 169 27.53 8.81 -8.63
CA PRO A 169 27.25 9.68 -7.50
C PRO A 169 27.37 8.96 -6.16
N GLU A 170 27.76 9.66 -5.09
CA GLU A 170 27.67 9.16 -3.71
C GLU A 170 26.21 9.18 -3.26
N VAL A 171 25.65 8.00 -2.94
CA VAL A 171 24.22 7.86 -2.59
C VAL A 171 23.84 8.73 -1.38
N ASP A 172 24.67 8.76 -0.33
CA ASP A 172 24.42 9.54 0.89
C ASP A 172 24.49 11.07 0.68
N VAL A 173 25.07 11.52 -0.44
CA VAL A 173 25.17 12.94 -0.79
C VAL A 173 24.02 13.34 -1.69
N PHE A 174 23.88 12.65 -2.82
CA PHE A 174 22.96 13.04 -3.89
C PHE A 174 21.55 12.46 -3.72
N ARG A 175 21.37 11.52 -2.77
CA ARG A 175 20.10 10.83 -2.51
C ARG A 175 19.51 10.18 -3.77
N THR A 176 20.39 9.61 -4.58
CA THR A 176 20.06 8.94 -5.85
C THR A 176 19.62 7.50 -5.62
N ARG A 177 18.89 6.94 -6.59
CA ARG A 177 18.39 5.55 -6.61
C ARG A 177 19.44 4.49 -6.89
N GLY A 178 20.68 4.93 -7.03
CA GLY A 178 21.89 4.15 -7.23
C GLY A 178 23.11 5.07 -7.15
N GLY A 179 24.31 4.50 -7.19
CA GLY A 179 25.54 5.23 -6.98
C GLY A 179 26.56 4.39 -6.23
N TYR A 180 27.46 5.02 -5.48
CA TYR A 180 28.35 4.32 -4.57
C TYR A 180 28.07 4.64 -3.09
N GLU A 181 28.33 3.66 -2.24
CA GLU A 181 28.50 3.82 -0.80
C GLU A 181 30.00 3.78 -0.46
N TYR A 182 30.45 4.69 0.40
CA TYR A 182 31.83 4.72 0.89
C TYR A 182 31.93 4.27 2.35
N PHE A 183 32.66 3.18 2.58
CA PHE A 183 32.88 2.60 3.90
C PHE A 183 34.10 3.25 4.56
N LYS A 184 33.85 4.26 5.40
CA LYS A 184 34.91 5.08 6.02
C LYS A 184 35.92 4.29 6.86
N ASP A 185 35.47 3.22 7.51
CA ASP A 185 36.30 2.43 8.44
C ASP A 185 37.43 1.66 7.73
N ASP A 186 37.18 1.21 6.50
CA ASP A 186 38.13 0.39 5.73
C ASP A 186 38.47 0.96 4.34
N LYS A 187 37.92 2.12 4.00
CA LYS A 187 38.14 2.87 2.76
C LYS A 187 37.76 2.11 1.48
N ASN A 188 36.75 1.26 1.56
CA ASN A 188 36.21 0.53 0.41
C ASN A 188 34.90 1.13 -0.10
N TYR A 189 34.49 0.68 -1.28
CA TYR A 189 33.25 1.10 -1.94
C TYR A 189 32.35 -0.09 -2.24
N ALA A 190 31.04 0.15 -2.22
CA ALA A 190 30.07 -0.69 -2.88
C ALA A 190 29.34 0.14 -3.93
N TYR A 191 29.20 -0.41 -5.13
CA TYR A 191 28.55 0.25 -6.26
C TYR A 191 27.19 -0.39 -6.50
N TYR A 192 26.16 0.45 -6.63
CA TYR A 192 24.76 0.12 -6.91
C TYR A 192 24.38 0.80 -8.22
N MET A 193 24.69 0.15 -9.33
CA MET A 193 24.65 0.74 -10.66
C MET A 193 23.26 0.59 -11.26
N SER A 194 22.46 1.66 -11.15
CA SER A 194 21.16 1.80 -11.78
C SER A 194 21.09 3.04 -12.67
N GLN A 195 20.18 3.01 -13.65
CA GLN A 195 19.94 4.14 -14.56
C GLN A 195 21.28 4.67 -15.13
N TRP A 196 22.22 3.75 -15.43
CA TRP A 196 23.64 4.04 -15.55
C TRP A 196 24.12 4.10 -17.02
N TYR A 197 23.22 3.83 -17.95
CA TYR A 197 23.41 3.81 -19.40
C TYR A 197 22.26 4.57 -20.07
N PRO A 198 22.40 5.06 -21.31
CA PRO A 198 21.28 5.59 -22.08
C PRO A 198 20.22 4.51 -22.34
N ARG A 199 18.99 4.75 -21.89
CA ARG A 199 17.89 3.75 -21.97
C ARG A 199 16.90 4.18 -23.01
N LEU A 200 16.56 3.33 -23.97
CA LEU A 200 15.62 3.72 -25.02
C LEU A 200 14.22 3.99 -24.45
N ALA A 201 13.66 5.15 -24.80
CA ALA A 201 12.37 5.60 -24.32
C ALA A 201 11.23 4.75 -24.91
N SER A 202 10.16 4.60 -24.14
CA SER A 202 9.00 3.84 -24.59
C SER A 202 8.24 4.54 -25.72
N TYR A 203 7.73 3.76 -26.67
CA TYR A 203 6.78 4.21 -27.70
C TYR A 203 5.52 3.35 -27.64
N SER A 204 4.39 3.92 -27.21
CA SER A 204 3.18 3.15 -26.90
C SER A 204 1.98 3.48 -27.78
N ASP A 205 1.04 2.54 -27.83
CA ASP A 205 -0.22 2.59 -28.57
C ASP A 205 -1.19 3.69 -28.09
N ASN A 206 -1.01 4.18 -26.86
CA ASN A 206 -1.89 5.14 -26.22
C ASN A 206 -1.29 6.55 -26.05
N ASP A 207 0.04 6.69 -26.01
CA ASP A 207 0.70 7.96 -25.68
C ASP A 207 1.85 8.33 -26.67
N GLY A 208 2.20 7.44 -27.61
CA GLY A 208 3.35 7.67 -28.49
C GLY A 208 4.66 7.65 -27.71
N TRP A 209 5.54 8.65 -27.91
CA TRP A 209 6.84 8.72 -27.22
C TRP A 209 6.72 9.20 -25.77
N HIS A 210 7.32 8.45 -24.85
CA HIS A 210 7.40 8.78 -23.42
C HIS A 210 8.62 9.66 -23.14
N ILE A 211 8.46 10.99 -23.22
CA ILE A 211 9.59 11.96 -23.30
C ILE A 211 9.58 13.04 -22.23
N ARG A 212 8.93 12.80 -21.09
CA ARG A 212 8.91 13.75 -19.96
C ARG A 212 10.31 13.83 -19.31
N GLN A 213 10.71 15.00 -18.83
CA GLN A 213 12.03 15.22 -18.20
C GLN A 213 12.13 14.56 -16.82
N PHE A 214 13.09 13.69 -16.56
CA PHE A 214 13.23 12.99 -15.27
C PHE A 214 13.50 13.95 -14.09
N PHE A 215 12.64 13.93 -13.06
CA PHE A 215 12.87 14.61 -11.78
C PHE A 215 13.24 13.58 -10.71
N ALA A 216 13.86 14.02 -9.61
CA ALA A 216 14.46 13.12 -8.61
C ALA A 216 13.51 12.08 -7.98
N ASN A 217 12.21 12.37 -7.97
CA ASN A 217 11.18 11.47 -7.43
C ASN A 217 10.36 10.77 -8.54
N SER A 218 10.69 10.97 -9.81
CA SER A 218 9.99 10.35 -10.95
C SER A 218 10.35 8.87 -11.09
N GLU A 219 9.40 8.07 -11.57
CA GLU A 219 9.65 6.72 -12.06
C GLU A 219 9.93 6.68 -13.57
N PHE A 220 10.16 5.49 -14.12
CA PHE A 220 10.48 5.29 -15.54
C PHE A 220 9.65 4.16 -16.16
N THR A 221 9.41 4.24 -17.47
CA THR A 221 8.81 3.14 -18.23
C THR A 221 9.64 2.83 -19.47
N LEU A 222 9.97 1.56 -19.65
CA LEU A 222 10.90 1.07 -20.68
C LEU A 222 10.28 -0.08 -21.47
N GLU A 223 10.85 -0.34 -22.64
CA GLU A 223 10.49 -1.45 -23.51
C GLU A 223 11.19 -2.74 -23.09
N PHE A 224 10.57 -3.88 -23.37
CA PHE A 224 11.19 -5.18 -23.13
C PHE A 224 12.20 -5.51 -24.23
N GLY A 225 13.26 -6.24 -23.85
CA GLY A 225 14.15 -6.90 -24.79
C GLY A 225 15.26 -7.70 -24.14
N ASP A 226 16.22 -8.09 -24.96
CA ASP A 226 17.32 -8.95 -24.55
C ASP A 226 18.58 -8.14 -24.27
N PHE A 227 19.27 -8.46 -23.18
CA PHE A 227 20.50 -7.82 -22.75
C PHE A 227 21.66 -8.80 -22.77
N ASP A 228 22.76 -8.40 -23.40
CA ASP A 228 24.04 -9.10 -23.42
C ASP A 228 25.11 -8.14 -22.89
N VAL A 229 25.52 -8.32 -21.62
CA VAL A 229 26.27 -7.30 -20.87
C VAL A 229 27.60 -7.85 -20.35
N GLU A 230 28.69 -7.17 -20.69
CA GLU A 230 30.04 -7.41 -20.18
C GLU A 230 30.44 -6.31 -19.18
N ILE A 231 30.67 -6.70 -17.93
CA ILE A 231 30.98 -5.79 -16.81
C ILE A 231 32.41 -6.04 -16.34
N THR A 232 33.30 -5.08 -16.60
CA THR A 232 34.71 -5.13 -16.21
C THR A 232 34.95 -4.39 -14.91
N VAL A 233 35.36 -5.11 -13.87
CA VAL A 233 35.57 -4.60 -12.50
C VAL A 233 36.92 -5.07 -11.96
N PRO A 234 37.42 -4.51 -10.83
CA PRO A 234 38.59 -5.07 -10.14
C PRO A 234 38.42 -6.57 -9.85
N ALA A 235 39.50 -7.35 -9.98
CA ALA A 235 39.48 -8.81 -9.99
C ALA A 235 39.04 -9.46 -8.67
N ASP A 236 39.06 -8.69 -7.57
CA ASP A 236 38.61 -9.04 -6.23
C ASP A 236 37.11 -8.79 -5.99
N HIS A 237 36.44 -8.02 -6.86
CA HIS A 237 35.02 -7.74 -6.74
C HIS A 237 34.15 -8.97 -7.05
N ILE A 238 33.03 -9.07 -6.34
CA ILE A 238 31.88 -9.90 -6.72
C ILE A 238 30.84 -8.99 -7.38
N VAL A 239 30.16 -9.51 -8.40
CA VAL A 239 29.13 -8.78 -9.16
C VAL A 239 27.79 -9.51 -9.03
N ALA A 240 26.78 -8.77 -8.56
CA ALA A 240 25.37 -9.15 -8.66
C ALA A 240 24.75 -8.38 -9.83
N SER A 241 23.87 -8.98 -10.62
CA SER A 241 23.39 -8.35 -11.85
C SER A 241 22.06 -8.91 -12.29
N THR A 242 21.24 -8.09 -12.94
CA THR A 242 20.17 -8.58 -13.81
C THR A 242 20.74 -9.62 -14.79
N GLY A 243 20.01 -10.72 -14.99
CA GLY A 243 20.38 -11.80 -15.90
C GLY A 243 21.21 -12.93 -15.28
N GLU A 244 21.50 -13.93 -16.10
CA GLU A 244 22.29 -15.11 -15.71
C GLU A 244 23.77 -14.93 -16.06
N LEU A 245 24.65 -15.34 -15.15
CA LEU A 245 26.09 -15.39 -15.37
C LEU A 245 26.45 -16.45 -16.42
N ARG A 246 27.17 -16.05 -17.48
CA ARG A 246 27.52 -16.93 -18.62
C ARG A 246 28.96 -17.44 -18.61
N ASN A 247 29.85 -16.83 -17.84
CA ASN A 247 31.27 -17.16 -17.80
C ASN A 247 31.78 -17.50 -16.39
N ALA A 248 30.96 -18.23 -15.62
CA ALA A 248 31.27 -18.60 -14.23
C ALA A 248 32.61 -19.37 -14.10
N ASP A 249 32.96 -20.18 -15.09
CA ASP A 249 34.22 -20.93 -15.21
C ASP A 249 35.47 -20.04 -15.22
N LYS A 250 35.35 -18.83 -15.78
CA LYS A 250 36.46 -17.85 -15.87
C LYS A 250 36.55 -16.94 -14.64
N ILE A 251 35.49 -16.87 -13.84
CA ILE A 251 35.32 -15.83 -12.82
C ILE A 251 35.39 -16.41 -11.42
N LEU A 252 34.64 -17.47 -11.17
CA LEU A 252 34.51 -18.12 -9.87
C LEU A 252 35.57 -19.20 -9.69
N THR A 253 36.00 -19.42 -8.44
CA THR A 253 36.85 -20.56 -8.11
C THR A 253 36.07 -21.87 -8.21
N ASP A 254 36.77 -22.99 -8.35
CA ASP A 254 36.14 -24.32 -8.40
C ASP A 254 35.24 -24.59 -7.20
N ALA A 255 35.68 -24.19 -6.00
CA ALA A 255 34.91 -24.31 -4.76
C ALA A 255 33.64 -23.45 -4.78
N GLN A 256 33.71 -22.22 -5.31
CA GLN A 256 32.54 -21.35 -5.44
C GLN A 256 31.53 -21.91 -6.46
N ARG A 257 32.01 -22.48 -7.58
CA ARG A 257 31.13 -23.12 -8.57
C ARG A 257 30.43 -24.34 -8.01
N GLN A 258 31.14 -25.21 -7.28
CA GLN A 258 30.53 -26.37 -6.63
C GLN A 258 29.43 -25.95 -5.64
N LYS A 259 29.71 -24.97 -4.78
CA LYS A 259 28.70 -24.44 -3.85
C LYS A 259 27.47 -23.85 -4.56
N LEU A 260 27.68 -23.19 -5.71
CA LEU A 260 26.59 -22.61 -6.49
C LEU A 260 25.73 -23.71 -7.13
N ASP A 261 26.34 -24.81 -7.57
CA ASP A 261 25.61 -25.98 -8.04
C ASP A 261 24.85 -26.66 -6.89
N ASP A 262 25.47 -26.82 -5.72
CA ASP A 262 24.82 -27.38 -4.53
C ASP A 262 23.60 -26.55 -4.10
N ALA A 263 23.70 -25.21 -4.20
CA ALA A 263 22.64 -24.27 -3.86
C ALA A 263 21.34 -24.52 -4.64
N LYS A 264 21.42 -24.98 -5.90
CA LYS A 264 20.25 -25.22 -6.77
C LYS A 264 19.25 -26.22 -6.19
N THR A 265 19.73 -27.15 -5.37
CA THR A 265 18.91 -28.20 -4.74
C THR A 265 18.87 -28.08 -3.21
N ALA A 266 19.46 -27.02 -2.65
CA ALA A 266 19.58 -26.86 -1.22
C ALA A 266 18.24 -26.45 -0.57
N THR A 267 17.99 -26.96 0.64
CA THR A 267 16.81 -26.60 1.44
C THR A 267 17.06 -25.39 2.37
N LYS A 268 18.28 -24.86 2.35
CA LYS A 268 18.72 -23.69 3.11
C LYS A 268 19.75 -22.89 2.28
N PRO A 269 19.97 -21.60 2.57
CA PRO A 269 20.97 -20.82 1.87
C PRO A 269 22.37 -21.41 2.00
N VAL A 270 23.09 -21.51 0.87
CA VAL A 270 24.48 -21.94 0.78
C VAL A 270 25.36 -20.71 0.58
N VAL A 271 26.35 -20.52 1.46
CA VAL A 271 27.29 -19.39 1.40
C VAL A 271 28.37 -19.66 0.35
N ILE A 272 28.23 -19.02 -0.81
CA ILE A 272 29.13 -19.11 -1.97
C ILE A 272 30.45 -18.39 -1.68
N VAL A 273 30.36 -17.12 -1.29
CA VAL A 273 31.49 -16.27 -0.87
C VAL A 273 31.31 -15.93 0.60
N SER A 274 32.24 -16.39 1.44
CA SER A 274 32.16 -16.21 2.89
C SER A 274 32.59 -14.82 3.36
N GLN A 275 32.18 -14.44 4.58
CA GLN A 275 32.67 -13.22 5.24
C GLN A 275 34.19 -13.20 5.39
N ALA A 276 34.83 -14.35 5.62
CA ALA A 276 36.28 -14.47 5.72
C ALA A 276 36.96 -14.14 4.37
N GLU A 277 36.44 -14.68 3.26
CA GLU A 277 36.92 -14.34 1.91
C GLU A 277 36.75 -12.85 1.60
N SER A 278 35.58 -12.28 1.91
CA SER A 278 35.31 -10.86 1.71
C SER A 278 36.26 -9.96 2.53
N THR A 279 36.45 -10.26 3.81
CA THR A 279 37.33 -9.48 4.70
C THR A 279 38.80 -9.53 4.25
N ALA A 280 39.24 -10.67 3.70
CA ALA A 280 40.58 -10.78 3.13
C ALA A 280 40.76 -9.86 1.91
N LYS A 281 39.76 -9.78 1.03
CA LYS A 281 39.78 -8.89 -0.15
C LYS A 281 39.77 -7.41 0.23
N GLU A 282 38.97 -7.03 1.23
CA GLU A 282 38.93 -5.66 1.76
C GLU A 282 40.31 -5.15 2.20
N SER A 283 41.15 -6.04 2.72
CA SER A 283 42.48 -5.71 3.23
C SER A 283 43.56 -5.68 2.15
N ALA A 284 43.29 -6.23 0.96
CA ALA A 284 44.23 -6.33 -0.16
C ALA A 284 43.55 -6.10 -1.52
N PRO A 285 43.14 -4.84 -1.83
CA PRO A 285 42.46 -4.53 -3.10
C PRO A 285 43.31 -4.87 -4.32
N SER A 286 42.69 -5.46 -5.35
CA SER A 286 43.40 -5.83 -6.58
C SER A 286 43.42 -4.68 -7.60
N LYS A 287 44.54 -4.58 -8.35
CA LYS A 287 44.66 -3.71 -9.54
C LYS A 287 44.32 -4.44 -10.83
N GLU A 288 44.31 -5.76 -10.80
CA GLU A 288 43.89 -6.58 -11.94
C GLU A 288 42.39 -6.43 -12.15
N LYS A 289 41.90 -6.73 -13.37
CA LYS A 289 40.48 -6.64 -13.71
C LYS A 289 39.95 -7.98 -14.20
N LYS A 290 38.67 -8.22 -13.98
CA LYS A 290 37.91 -9.35 -14.52
C LYS A 290 36.64 -8.84 -15.21
N THR A 291 36.24 -9.50 -16.28
CA THR A 291 35.02 -9.19 -17.03
C THR A 291 33.96 -10.25 -16.78
N TRP A 292 32.91 -9.88 -16.07
CA TRP A 292 31.73 -10.70 -15.86
C TRP A 292 30.81 -10.58 -17.08
N HIS A 293 30.21 -11.69 -17.51
CA HIS A 293 29.33 -11.71 -18.68
C HIS A 293 27.95 -12.20 -18.27
N PHE A 294 26.94 -11.35 -18.41
CA PHE A 294 25.55 -11.65 -18.07
C PHE A 294 24.65 -11.60 -19.31
N LYS A 295 23.61 -12.45 -19.32
CA LYS A 295 22.51 -12.33 -20.28
C LYS A 295 21.16 -12.34 -19.59
N ALA A 296 20.31 -11.40 -19.95
CA ALA A 296 18.91 -11.36 -19.55
C ALA A 296 18.02 -11.37 -20.81
N THR A 297 16.90 -12.09 -20.74
CA THR A 297 15.97 -12.23 -21.86
C THR A 297 14.64 -11.62 -21.48
N ASN A 298 14.08 -10.82 -22.39
CA ASN A 298 12.78 -10.18 -22.24
C ASN A 298 12.61 -9.41 -20.91
N VAL A 299 13.62 -8.60 -20.55
CA VAL A 299 13.58 -7.69 -19.39
C VAL A 299 13.49 -6.25 -19.89
N ARG A 300 13.01 -5.35 -19.04
CA ARG A 300 12.81 -3.93 -19.40
C ARG A 300 13.95 -3.00 -18.97
N ASP A 301 14.85 -3.46 -18.11
CA ASP A 301 16.01 -2.69 -17.65
C ASP A 301 17.11 -3.64 -17.18
N PHE A 302 18.29 -3.08 -16.92
CA PHE A 302 19.47 -3.81 -16.48
C PHE A 302 20.22 -3.04 -15.39
N SER A 303 20.36 -3.66 -14.23
CA SER A 303 21.07 -3.10 -13.07
C SER A 303 22.10 -4.07 -12.55
N PHE A 304 23.16 -3.57 -11.93
CA PHE A 304 24.17 -4.41 -11.29
C PHE A 304 24.75 -3.78 -10.03
N ALA A 305 25.29 -4.60 -9.15
CA ALA A 305 26.09 -4.17 -8.01
C ALA A 305 27.48 -4.78 -8.07
N SER A 306 28.48 -4.04 -7.58
CA SER A 306 29.85 -4.55 -7.52
C SER A 306 30.55 -4.11 -6.24
N SER A 307 31.18 -5.05 -5.54
CA SER A 307 32.06 -4.74 -4.42
C SER A 307 32.96 -5.91 -4.07
N ARG A 308 34.14 -5.63 -3.51
CA ARG A 308 34.96 -6.62 -2.81
C ARG A 308 34.42 -7.00 -1.44
N LYS A 309 33.50 -6.20 -0.88
CA LYS A 309 32.87 -6.40 0.43
C LYS A 309 31.75 -7.44 0.41
N PHE A 310 31.33 -7.93 -0.76
CA PHE A 310 30.16 -8.81 -0.83
C PHE A 310 30.46 -10.22 -0.35
N ILE A 311 29.75 -10.60 0.70
CA ILE A 311 29.32 -11.96 1.00
C ILE A 311 28.22 -12.32 0.00
N TRP A 312 28.18 -13.58 -0.42
CA TRP A 312 27.18 -14.08 -1.37
C TRP A 312 26.64 -15.42 -0.88
N ASP A 313 25.33 -15.50 -0.69
CA ASP A 313 24.61 -16.76 -0.49
C ASP A 313 23.55 -16.99 -1.58
N ALA A 314 23.16 -18.27 -1.76
CA ALA A 314 22.19 -18.67 -2.75
C ALA A 314 21.36 -19.88 -2.29
N GLN A 315 20.11 -19.96 -2.76
CA GLN A 315 19.23 -21.12 -2.59
C GLN A 315 18.32 -21.27 -3.81
N GLY A 316 18.25 -22.48 -4.37
CA GLY A 316 17.31 -22.83 -5.41
C GLY A 316 15.90 -23.04 -4.86
N HIS A 317 14.90 -22.57 -5.59
CA HIS A 317 13.49 -22.71 -5.25
C HIS A 317 12.68 -23.14 -6.48
N GLU A 318 11.93 -24.22 -6.37
CA GLU A 318 11.10 -24.73 -7.47
C GLU A 318 9.76 -24.00 -7.49
N VAL A 319 9.58 -23.12 -8.49
CA VAL A 319 8.38 -22.28 -8.63
C VAL A 319 7.29 -22.94 -9.47
N GLU A 320 7.67 -23.89 -10.32
CA GLU A 320 6.81 -24.78 -11.10
C GLU A 320 7.53 -26.11 -11.30
N PRO A 321 6.81 -27.23 -11.55
CA PRO A 321 7.43 -28.53 -11.82
C PRO A 321 8.58 -28.45 -12.83
N GLY A 322 9.81 -28.74 -12.36
CA GLY A 322 11.01 -28.72 -13.19
C GLY A 322 11.58 -27.33 -13.54
N ARG A 323 11.07 -26.25 -12.94
CA ARG A 323 11.63 -24.89 -13.08
C ARG A 323 12.10 -24.35 -11.72
N THR A 324 13.41 -24.38 -11.53
CA THR A 324 14.09 -23.80 -10.36
C THR A 324 14.53 -22.37 -10.63
N VAL A 325 14.25 -21.48 -9.69
CA VAL A 325 14.76 -20.11 -9.63
C VAL A 325 15.84 -20.05 -8.56
N LEU A 326 16.95 -19.37 -8.83
CA LEU A 326 18.00 -19.16 -7.83
C LEU A 326 17.76 -17.85 -7.08
N ALA A 327 17.35 -17.93 -5.81
CA ALA A 327 17.27 -16.79 -4.91
C ALA A 327 18.66 -16.53 -4.31
N MET A 328 19.16 -15.30 -4.41
CA MET A 328 20.53 -14.96 -3.98
C MET A 328 20.58 -13.66 -3.20
N SER A 329 21.45 -13.59 -2.19
CA SER A 329 21.71 -12.36 -1.45
C SER A 329 23.16 -11.95 -1.50
N PHE A 330 23.42 -10.65 -1.67
CA PHE A 330 24.76 -10.06 -1.67
C PHE A 330 24.82 -8.95 -0.62
N TYR A 331 25.72 -9.06 0.34
CA TYR A 331 25.75 -8.11 1.45
C TYR A 331 27.13 -8.00 2.07
N PRO A 332 27.49 -6.84 2.62
CA PRO A 332 28.75 -6.69 3.33
C PRO A 332 28.62 -7.18 4.77
N LYS A 333 29.75 -7.35 5.47
CA LYS A 333 29.77 -7.81 6.88
C LYS A 333 28.94 -6.91 7.81
N GLU A 334 28.76 -5.64 7.44
CA GLU A 334 27.94 -4.66 8.14
C GLU A 334 26.43 -5.00 8.09
N GLY A 335 25.98 -5.88 7.19
CA GLY A 335 24.61 -6.41 7.16
C GLY A 335 24.37 -7.57 8.13
N ASN A 336 25.43 -8.21 8.64
CA ASN A 336 25.30 -9.38 9.53
C ASN A 336 25.02 -8.98 10.98
N PRO A 337 24.22 -9.77 11.73
CA PRO A 337 23.69 -11.09 11.36
C PRO A 337 22.27 -11.04 10.73
N LEU A 338 21.75 -9.85 10.40
CA LEU A 338 20.39 -9.71 9.86
C LEU A 338 20.27 -10.35 8.48
N TRP A 339 21.19 -10.01 7.58
CA TRP A 339 21.13 -10.40 6.18
C TRP A 339 21.31 -11.90 5.96
N GLU A 340 22.36 -12.49 6.55
CA GLU A 340 22.61 -13.94 6.53
C GLU A 340 21.40 -14.75 7.01
N LYS A 341 20.60 -14.21 7.94
CA LYS A 341 19.45 -14.92 8.50
C LYS A 341 18.18 -14.78 7.66
N TYR A 342 17.88 -13.58 7.17
CA TYR A 342 16.53 -13.27 6.66
C TYR A 342 16.46 -13.04 5.15
N SER A 343 17.54 -12.60 4.49
CA SER A 343 17.43 -12.06 3.12
C SER A 343 16.96 -13.11 2.10
N THR A 344 17.71 -14.21 1.93
CA THR A 344 17.37 -15.24 0.94
C THR A 344 16.10 -16.01 1.29
N ALA A 345 15.81 -16.21 2.58
CA ALA A 345 14.54 -16.78 3.01
C ALA A 345 13.33 -15.89 2.65
N THR A 346 13.50 -14.56 2.73
CA THR A 346 12.46 -13.60 2.35
C THR A 346 12.21 -13.60 0.84
N LEU A 347 13.27 -13.74 0.03
CA LEU A 347 13.14 -13.89 -1.42
C LEU A 347 12.29 -15.12 -1.78
N ILE A 348 12.58 -16.28 -1.18
CA ILE A 348 11.84 -17.53 -1.41
C ILE A 348 10.36 -17.37 -1.03
N HIS A 349 10.09 -16.82 0.14
CA HIS A 349 8.72 -16.54 0.58
C HIS A 349 7.98 -15.63 -0.40
N THR A 350 8.66 -14.61 -0.93
CA THR A 350 8.09 -13.70 -1.93
C THR A 350 7.76 -14.43 -3.23
N LEU A 351 8.65 -15.34 -3.70
CA LEU A 351 8.39 -16.16 -4.89
C LEU A 351 7.11 -16.99 -4.75
N ASP A 352 6.89 -17.59 -3.58
CA ASP A 352 5.69 -18.40 -3.31
C ASP A 352 4.41 -17.57 -3.28
N VAL A 353 4.40 -16.50 -2.50
CA VAL A 353 3.19 -15.70 -2.29
C VAL A 353 2.81 -14.96 -3.58
N TYR A 354 3.75 -14.25 -4.21
CA TYR A 354 3.44 -13.51 -5.44
C TYR A 354 3.06 -14.47 -6.57
N GLY A 355 3.76 -15.60 -6.70
CA GLY A 355 3.44 -16.65 -7.67
C GLY A 355 2.02 -17.20 -7.52
N ARG A 356 1.54 -17.33 -6.28
CA ARG A 356 0.17 -17.79 -5.97
C ARG A 356 -0.91 -16.80 -6.41
N PHE A 357 -0.74 -15.53 -6.09
CA PHE A 357 -1.73 -14.47 -6.37
C PHE A 357 -1.69 -13.95 -7.82
N SER A 358 -0.62 -14.22 -8.56
CA SER A 358 -0.46 -13.77 -9.94
C SER A 358 -0.08 -14.95 -10.85
N PHE A 359 1.16 -14.99 -11.34
CA PHE A 359 1.71 -16.09 -12.13
C PHE A 359 3.07 -16.51 -11.56
N PRO A 360 3.50 -17.76 -11.79
CA PRO A 360 4.80 -18.20 -11.33
C PRO A 360 5.96 -17.40 -11.96
N TYR A 361 6.97 -17.10 -11.13
CA TYR A 361 8.10 -16.23 -11.47
C TYR A 361 8.85 -16.72 -12.72
N PRO A 362 8.89 -15.95 -13.83
CA PRO A 362 9.40 -16.45 -15.11
C PRO A 362 10.92 -16.33 -15.28
N TYR A 363 11.60 -15.52 -14.47
CA TYR A 363 13.03 -15.29 -14.61
C TYR A 363 13.86 -16.34 -13.85
N PRO A 364 15.11 -16.61 -14.25
CA PRO A 364 15.92 -17.69 -13.68
C PRO A 364 16.54 -17.36 -12.30
N VAL A 365 16.67 -16.08 -11.96
CA VAL A 365 17.29 -15.63 -10.72
C VAL A 365 16.50 -14.47 -10.09
N VAL A 366 16.56 -14.34 -8.77
CA VAL A 366 16.06 -13.19 -8.01
C VAL A 366 17.08 -12.81 -6.94
N GLN A 367 17.40 -11.52 -6.82
CA GLN A 367 18.53 -11.05 -6.02
C GLN A 367 18.17 -9.92 -5.07
N SER A 368 18.68 -9.99 -3.84
CA SER A 368 18.62 -8.92 -2.83
C SER A 368 20.05 -8.46 -2.50
N ILE A 369 20.32 -7.16 -2.62
CA ILE A 369 21.64 -6.60 -2.41
C ILE A 369 21.60 -5.55 -1.30
N ASN A 370 22.46 -5.68 -0.29
CA ASN A 370 22.51 -4.71 0.79
C ASN A 370 23.22 -3.43 0.39
N GLY A 371 22.52 -2.30 0.53
CA GLY A 371 23.10 -0.98 0.37
C GLY A 371 22.46 0.10 1.22
N ASN A 372 22.91 1.33 1.01
CA ASN A 372 22.35 2.53 1.64
C ASN A 372 21.21 3.16 0.81
N VAL A 373 20.86 2.57 -0.33
CA VAL A 373 19.61 2.86 -1.05
C VAL A 373 18.45 2.26 -0.24
N GLY A 374 17.41 3.05 0.05
CA GLY A 374 16.31 2.66 0.95
C GLY A 374 15.63 1.34 0.54
N GLY A 375 15.24 1.30 -0.73
CA GLY A 375 14.63 0.22 -1.50
C GLY A 375 14.63 0.70 -2.96
N MET A 376 15.04 -0.15 -3.91
CA MET A 376 14.96 0.17 -5.33
C MET A 376 15.04 -1.10 -6.17
N GLU A 377 14.11 -1.21 -7.09
CA GLU A 377 13.74 -2.39 -7.85
C GLU A 377 14.25 -2.36 -9.30
N TYR A 378 14.76 -3.50 -9.77
CA TYR A 378 15.15 -3.75 -11.15
C TYR A 378 14.83 -5.21 -11.53
N PRO A 379 14.81 -5.57 -12.82
CA PRO A 379 14.56 -6.95 -13.19
C PRO A 379 15.58 -7.90 -12.55
N MET A 380 15.08 -8.92 -11.85
CA MET A 380 15.82 -9.95 -11.12
C MET A 380 16.69 -9.46 -9.95
N LEU A 381 16.64 -8.17 -9.60
CA LEU A 381 17.59 -7.55 -8.69
C LEU A 381 16.99 -6.36 -7.95
N ALA A 382 17.23 -6.28 -6.63
CA ALA A 382 16.84 -5.13 -5.81
C ALA A 382 17.96 -4.66 -4.86
N PHE A 383 18.04 -3.35 -4.65
CA PHE A 383 18.89 -2.75 -3.61
C PHE A 383 18.04 -2.52 -2.35
N ASN A 384 18.45 -3.10 -1.22
CA ASN A 384 17.70 -3.01 0.03
C ASN A 384 18.57 -2.45 1.17
N SER A 385 17.98 -1.55 1.95
CA SER A 385 18.58 -1.04 3.18
C SER A 385 18.35 -1.98 4.38
N GLY A 386 18.84 -1.56 5.55
CA GLY A 386 18.69 -2.27 6.81
C GLY A 386 19.98 -2.93 7.24
N ARG A 387 20.55 -2.46 8.36
CA ARG A 387 21.74 -3.01 9.00
C ARG A 387 21.56 -2.99 10.52
N PRO A 388 22.19 -3.91 11.27
CA PRO A 388 22.23 -3.81 12.71
C PRO A 388 23.04 -2.59 13.17
N GLU A 389 22.77 -2.17 14.40
CA GLU A 389 23.50 -1.13 15.11
C GLU A 389 24.75 -1.72 15.75
N LYS A 390 25.90 -1.08 15.50
CA LYS A 390 27.15 -1.39 16.19
C LYS A 390 27.29 -0.53 17.43
N ASP A 391 27.36 -1.15 18.61
CA ASP A 391 27.64 -0.44 19.84
C ASP A 391 29.06 0.15 19.81
N LYS A 392 29.18 1.45 20.10
CA LYS A 392 30.44 2.19 19.96
C LYS A 392 31.50 1.78 20.99
N LYS A 393 31.12 1.21 22.14
CA LYS A 393 32.04 0.85 23.22
C LYS A 393 32.48 -0.61 23.12
N THR A 394 31.54 -1.50 22.87
CA THR A 394 31.75 -2.95 22.88
C THR A 394 32.00 -3.52 21.49
N GLY A 395 31.61 -2.80 20.42
CA GLY A 395 31.65 -3.29 19.05
C GLY A 395 30.59 -4.35 18.73
N LYS A 396 29.71 -4.70 19.68
CA LYS A 396 28.65 -5.71 19.51
C LYS A 396 27.58 -5.19 18.55
N LEU A 397 27.13 -6.08 17.65
CA LEU A 397 26.04 -5.81 16.71
C LEU A 397 24.70 -6.20 17.34
N THR A 398 23.73 -5.28 17.36
CA THR A 398 22.37 -5.49 17.88
C THR A 398 21.35 -4.87 16.91
N TYR A 399 20.08 -5.26 16.98
CA TYR A 399 19.04 -4.66 16.15
C TYR A 399 17.68 -4.64 16.86
N SER A 400 16.85 -3.67 16.50
CA SER A 400 15.49 -3.54 17.03
C SER A 400 14.50 -4.45 16.28
N SER A 401 13.31 -4.68 16.86
CA SER A 401 12.20 -5.35 16.16
C SER A 401 11.80 -4.58 14.89
N ARG A 402 11.80 -3.25 14.94
CA ARG A 402 11.56 -2.39 13.78
C ARG A 402 12.56 -2.69 12.66
N THR A 403 13.86 -2.75 12.97
CA THR A 403 14.90 -3.06 11.98
C THR A 403 14.70 -4.45 11.35
N LYS A 404 14.35 -5.47 12.16
CA LYS A 404 14.04 -6.82 11.65
C LYS A 404 12.87 -6.78 10.66
N TYR A 405 11.72 -6.25 11.08
CA TYR A 405 10.52 -6.27 10.25
C TYR A 405 10.65 -5.35 9.03
N SER A 406 11.24 -4.16 9.17
CA SER A 406 11.50 -3.28 8.03
C SER A 406 12.41 -3.93 6.98
N LEU A 407 13.44 -4.70 7.37
CA LEU A 407 14.27 -5.45 6.42
C LEU A 407 13.44 -6.48 5.63
N VAL A 408 12.64 -7.30 6.32
CA VAL A 408 11.79 -8.31 5.67
C VAL A 408 10.77 -7.63 4.75
N SER A 409 10.11 -6.59 5.23
CA SER A 409 9.11 -5.79 4.50
C SER A 409 9.67 -5.23 3.20
N VAL A 410 10.84 -4.56 3.26
CA VAL A 410 11.50 -3.98 2.09
C VAL A 410 11.93 -5.07 1.11
N ILE A 411 12.53 -6.18 1.56
CA ILE A 411 12.91 -7.26 0.63
C ILE A 411 11.68 -7.87 -0.06
N ILE A 412 10.56 -8.04 0.64
CA ILE A 412 9.29 -8.48 0.02
C ILE A 412 8.83 -7.48 -1.05
N HIS A 413 8.85 -6.19 -0.73
CA HIS A 413 8.41 -5.12 -1.62
C HIS A 413 9.28 -5.07 -2.88
N GLU A 414 10.59 -4.94 -2.72
CA GLU A 414 11.51 -4.80 -3.87
C GLU A 414 11.60 -6.07 -4.73
N ALA A 415 11.52 -7.25 -4.12
CA ALA A 415 11.44 -8.50 -4.88
C ALA A 415 10.08 -8.62 -5.59
N GLY A 416 9.00 -8.18 -4.94
CA GLY A 416 7.64 -8.14 -5.47
C GLY A 416 7.52 -7.30 -6.74
N HIS A 417 8.32 -6.23 -6.83
CA HIS A 417 8.34 -5.39 -8.02
C HIS A 417 8.76 -6.10 -9.31
N ASN A 418 9.36 -7.29 -9.20
CA ASN A 418 9.57 -8.11 -10.37
C ASN A 418 8.26 -8.44 -11.10
N TRP A 419 7.15 -8.61 -10.39
CA TRP A 419 5.84 -8.80 -11.02
C TRP A 419 5.26 -7.47 -11.49
N PHE A 420 5.19 -6.48 -10.61
CA PHE A 420 4.65 -5.14 -10.88
C PHE A 420 5.73 -4.11 -10.52
N PRO A 421 6.46 -3.53 -11.48
CA PRO A 421 6.10 -3.38 -12.88
C PRO A 421 7.06 -4.12 -13.84
N MET A 422 7.97 -4.96 -13.33
CA MET A 422 9.04 -5.50 -14.20
C MET A 422 8.59 -6.55 -15.19
N ILE A 423 7.44 -7.21 -14.97
CA ILE A 423 6.85 -8.17 -15.90
C ILE A 423 5.49 -7.70 -16.37
N VAL A 424 4.62 -7.27 -15.47
CA VAL A 424 3.38 -6.55 -15.79
C VAL A 424 3.72 -5.07 -15.81
N ASN A 425 4.13 -4.60 -16.98
CA ASN A 425 4.66 -3.26 -17.16
C ASN A 425 3.53 -2.22 -17.06
N SER A 426 3.86 -1.04 -16.57
CA SER A 426 2.99 0.13 -16.47
C SER A 426 3.79 1.39 -16.73
N ASP A 427 3.09 2.48 -17.05
CA ASP A 427 3.69 3.81 -16.99
C ASP A 427 3.71 4.28 -15.53
N GLU A 428 4.70 3.79 -14.76
CA GLU A 428 4.91 4.11 -13.34
C GLU A 428 4.99 5.61 -13.07
N ARG A 429 5.48 6.35 -14.05
CA ARG A 429 5.68 7.79 -13.91
C ARG A 429 4.35 8.52 -13.85
N ARG A 430 3.40 8.11 -14.70
CA ARG A 430 2.06 8.68 -14.76
C ARG A 430 1.12 8.04 -13.74
N TRP A 431 1.24 6.74 -13.55
CA TRP A 431 0.34 5.91 -12.76
C TRP A 431 1.10 5.17 -11.65
N THR A 432 1.79 5.91 -10.79
CA THR A 432 2.67 5.37 -9.74
C THR A 432 1.99 4.32 -8.86
N TRP A 433 0.68 4.45 -8.63
CA TRP A 433 -0.07 3.47 -7.86
C TRP A 433 -0.18 2.08 -8.52
N MET A 434 -0.10 1.98 -9.86
CA MET A 434 -0.17 0.68 -10.54
C MET A 434 1.04 -0.18 -10.22
N ASP A 435 2.15 0.48 -9.96
CA ASP A 435 3.34 -0.17 -9.47
C ASP A 435 3.24 -0.34 -7.94
N GLU A 436 3.28 0.79 -7.24
CA GLU A 436 3.44 0.81 -5.79
C GLU A 436 2.25 0.25 -5.03
N GLY A 437 1.04 0.51 -5.50
CA GLY A 437 -0.20 0.10 -4.86
C GLY A 437 -0.52 -1.37 -5.08
N LEU A 438 -0.34 -1.89 -6.30
CA LEU A 438 -0.50 -3.31 -6.60
C LEU A 438 0.56 -4.14 -5.87
N ASN A 439 1.81 -3.67 -5.88
CA ASN A 439 2.91 -4.30 -5.16
C ASN A 439 2.68 -4.26 -3.64
N THR A 440 2.30 -3.11 -3.07
CA THR A 440 2.00 -2.97 -1.62
C THR A 440 0.85 -3.87 -1.18
N PHE A 441 -0.18 -4.07 -2.03
CA PHE A 441 -1.25 -5.02 -1.72
C PHE A 441 -0.73 -6.45 -1.58
N LEU A 442 0.11 -6.94 -2.51
CA LEU A 442 0.70 -8.28 -2.42
C LEU A 442 1.75 -8.38 -1.30
N GLN A 443 2.52 -7.32 -1.08
CA GLN A 443 3.42 -7.20 0.06
C GLN A 443 2.66 -7.41 1.36
N PHE A 444 1.52 -6.75 1.55
CA PHE A 444 0.68 -6.92 2.73
C PHE A 444 0.23 -8.38 2.90
N GLN A 445 -0.18 -9.07 1.83
CA GLN A 445 -0.51 -10.50 1.90
C GLN A 445 0.71 -11.34 2.31
N ALA A 446 1.89 -11.06 1.74
CA ALA A 446 3.12 -11.77 2.06
C ALA A 446 3.58 -11.53 3.51
N GLU A 447 3.49 -10.30 4.01
CA GLU A 447 3.79 -9.96 5.40
C GLU A 447 2.86 -10.71 6.37
N ARG A 448 1.55 -10.75 6.09
CA ARG A 448 0.57 -11.51 6.89
C ARG A 448 0.78 -13.02 6.87
N LEU A 449 1.44 -13.54 5.83
CA LEU A 449 1.80 -14.96 5.71
C LEU A 449 3.21 -15.28 6.25
N TRP A 450 4.02 -14.28 6.60
CA TRP A 450 5.36 -14.48 7.14
C TRP A 450 5.33 -14.89 8.62
N GLU A 451 4.53 -14.20 9.44
CA GLU A 451 4.38 -14.45 10.87
C GLU A 451 2.99 -14.01 11.35
N LYS A 452 2.37 -14.74 12.29
CA LYS A 452 0.96 -14.54 12.72
C LYS A 452 0.59 -13.09 13.04
N ASP A 453 1.47 -12.39 13.74
CA ASP A 453 1.24 -11.03 14.22
C ASP A 453 2.25 -10.05 13.60
N TYR A 454 2.59 -10.25 12.32
CA TYR A 454 3.47 -9.34 11.59
C TYR A 454 2.93 -7.90 11.68
N PRO A 455 3.75 -6.91 12.09
CA PRO A 455 3.30 -5.54 12.30
C PRO A 455 3.24 -4.76 10.97
N ALA A 456 2.43 -5.25 10.02
CA ALA A 456 2.20 -4.61 8.74
C ALA A 456 1.59 -3.22 8.95
N GLN A 457 2.02 -2.24 8.15
CA GLN A 457 1.63 -0.83 8.31
C GLN A 457 0.81 -0.28 7.13
N ARG A 458 0.62 -1.07 6.07
CA ARG A 458 -0.11 -0.68 4.85
C ARG A 458 -1.00 -1.85 4.45
N GLY A 459 -2.28 -1.59 4.20
CA GLY A 459 -3.24 -2.59 3.71
C GLY A 459 -4.48 -2.77 4.59
N GLU A 460 -4.40 -2.56 5.90
CA GLU A 460 -5.61 -2.60 6.75
C GLU A 460 -6.41 -1.29 6.62
N PRO A 461 -7.76 -1.33 6.71
CA PRO A 461 -8.59 -0.13 6.63
C PRO A 461 -8.28 0.89 7.74
N LYS A 462 -8.00 0.43 8.96
CA LYS A 462 -7.68 1.31 10.10
C LYS A 462 -6.41 2.16 9.87
N ASP A 463 -5.46 1.68 9.07
CA ASP A 463 -4.14 2.32 8.93
C ASP A 463 -4.18 3.52 7.95
N ILE A 464 -5.26 3.68 7.16
CA ILE A 464 -5.42 4.79 6.21
C ILE A 464 -6.27 5.95 6.76
N VAL A 465 -6.96 5.76 7.88
CA VAL A 465 -7.98 6.70 8.41
C VAL A 465 -7.43 8.12 8.56
N ASP A 466 -6.25 8.29 9.18
CA ASP A 466 -5.66 9.62 9.40
C ASP A 466 -5.37 10.35 8.09
N TYR A 467 -4.92 9.62 7.07
CA TYR A 467 -4.72 10.18 5.75
C TYR A 467 -6.05 10.55 5.11
N MET A 468 -7.08 9.69 5.17
CA MET A 468 -8.41 9.97 4.58
C MET A 468 -9.15 11.15 5.23
N LYS A 469 -8.78 11.53 6.46
CA LYS A 469 -9.25 12.76 7.14
C LYS A 469 -8.51 14.03 6.67
N SER A 470 -7.32 13.87 6.10
CA SER A 470 -6.43 14.99 5.82
C SER A 470 -6.94 15.87 4.67
N PRO A 471 -6.78 17.20 4.74
CA PRO A 471 -7.05 18.08 3.59
C PRO A 471 -6.05 17.88 2.43
N THR A 472 -4.97 17.13 2.65
CA THR A 472 -3.95 16.83 1.63
C THR A 472 -4.29 15.60 0.78
N VAL A 473 -5.44 14.96 1.00
CA VAL A 473 -5.86 13.81 0.19
C VAL A 473 -5.93 14.20 -1.30
N ARG A 474 -5.44 13.30 -2.15
CA ARG A 474 -5.57 13.39 -3.60
C ARG A 474 -6.20 12.11 -4.15
N PRO A 475 -6.84 12.15 -5.33
CA PRO A 475 -7.22 10.94 -6.05
C PRO A 475 -6.00 10.04 -6.30
N ILE A 476 -6.18 8.72 -6.32
CA ILE A 476 -5.11 7.77 -6.66
C ILE A 476 -4.64 7.98 -8.10
N MET A 477 -5.55 8.41 -8.98
CA MET A 477 -5.29 8.73 -10.39
C MET A 477 -4.52 10.05 -10.61
N THR A 478 -3.99 10.67 -9.56
CA THR A 478 -3.16 11.87 -9.66
C THR A 478 -1.76 11.49 -10.15
N ASP A 479 -1.19 12.33 -11.02
CA ASP A 479 0.18 12.15 -11.53
C ASP A 479 1.19 12.10 -10.37
N GLY A 480 2.15 11.17 -10.44
CA GLY A 480 3.10 10.88 -9.36
C GLY A 480 3.94 12.10 -8.94
N GLU A 481 4.29 12.97 -9.89
CA GLU A 481 5.08 14.18 -9.63
C GLU A 481 4.26 15.30 -8.98
N SER A 482 2.94 15.16 -8.93
CA SER A 482 2.02 16.14 -8.32
C SER A 482 1.52 15.74 -6.92
N LEU A 483 2.07 14.66 -6.34
CA LEU A 483 1.64 14.11 -5.06
C LEU A 483 2.39 14.73 -3.88
N ASP A 484 1.64 15.34 -2.96
CA ASP A 484 2.18 15.84 -1.69
C ASP A 484 2.51 14.70 -0.70
N ALA A 485 1.69 13.65 -0.71
CA ALA A 485 1.76 12.51 0.20
C ALA A 485 1.96 11.18 -0.54
N VAL A 486 3.04 11.09 -1.35
CA VAL A 486 3.35 9.93 -2.21
C VAL A 486 3.16 8.60 -1.49
N GLY A 487 3.70 8.46 -0.27
CA GLY A 487 3.60 7.23 0.52
C GLY A 487 2.16 6.78 0.80
N ALA A 488 1.24 7.71 1.03
CA ALA A 488 -0.17 7.39 1.24
C ALA A 488 -0.91 7.21 -0.08
N ASN A 489 -0.68 8.08 -1.06
CA ASN A 489 -1.37 8.09 -2.35
C ASN A 489 -1.02 6.92 -3.27
N ALA A 490 0.27 6.60 -3.39
CA ALA A 490 0.77 5.58 -4.30
C ALA A 490 0.79 4.18 -3.67
N TYR A 491 0.94 4.07 -2.34
CA TYR A 491 1.09 2.79 -1.64
C TYR A 491 -0.12 2.46 -0.76
N SER A 492 -0.33 3.21 0.34
CA SER A 492 -1.26 2.79 1.38
C SER A 492 -2.73 2.85 0.95
N LYS A 493 -3.18 3.94 0.32
CA LYS A 493 -4.58 4.09 -0.14
C LYS A 493 -4.98 3.02 -1.17
N PRO A 494 -4.23 2.78 -2.27
CA PRO A 494 -4.57 1.71 -3.20
C PRO A 494 -4.48 0.32 -2.56
N ALA A 495 -3.47 0.03 -1.73
CA ALA A 495 -3.38 -1.26 -1.06
C ALA A 495 -4.56 -1.51 -0.12
N THR A 496 -4.95 -0.51 0.68
CA THR A 496 -6.12 -0.59 1.55
C THR A 496 -7.41 -0.71 0.74
N ALA A 497 -7.56 0.04 -0.35
CA ALA A 497 -8.71 -0.10 -1.24
C ALA A 497 -8.83 -1.54 -1.78
N LEU A 498 -7.74 -2.12 -2.27
CA LEU A 498 -7.72 -3.50 -2.77
C LEU A 498 -7.98 -4.54 -1.67
N SER A 499 -7.48 -4.31 -0.45
CA SER A 499 -7.82 -5.15 0.71
C SER A 499 -9.31 -5.09 1.06
N ILE A 500 -9.93 -3.91 1.04
CA ILE A 500 -11.39 -3.76 1.25
C ILE A 500 -12.15 -4.43 0.11
N LEU A 501 -11.71 -4.25 -1.13
CA LEU A 501 -12.31 -4.90 -2.29
C LEU A 501 -12.28 -6.42 -2.16
N ARG A 502 -11.15 -6.97 -1.69
CA ARG A 502 -10.97 -8.41 -1.48
C ARG A 502 -11.74 -8.96 -0.30
N GLU A 503 -11.59 -8.39 0.89
CA GLU A 503 -12.11 -8.99 2.14
C GLU A 503 -13.57 -8.60 2.40
N THR A 504 -14.00 -7.42 1.95
CA THR A 504 -15.29 -6.83 2.33
C THR A 504 -16.31 -6.85 1.20
N ILE A 505 -15.89 -6.63 -0.06
CA ILE A 505 -16.80 -6.42 -1.20
C ILE A 505 -16.96 -7.67 -2.06
N LEU A 506 -15.87 -8.19 -2.66
CA LEU A 506 -15.91 -9.32 -3.60
C LEU A 506 -15.77 -10.67 -2.89
N GLY A 507 -15.04 -10.70 -1.77
CA GLY A 507 -14.54 -11.95 -1.21
C GLY A 507 -13.30 -12.46 -1.96
N ARG A 508 -12.55 -13.34 -1.29
CA ARG A 508 -11.24 -13.82 -1.77
C ARG A 508 -11.31 -14.57 -3.10
N GLU A 509 -12.34 -15.38 -3.31
CA GLU A 509 -12.45 -16.23 -4.52
C GLU A 509 -12.54 -15.38 -5.80
N LEU A 510 -13.48 -14.44 -5.85
CA LEU A 510 -13.67 -13.56 -7.00
C LEU A 510 -12.49 -12.60 -7.18
N PHE A 511 -12.01 -11.99 -6.10
CA PHE A 511 -10.89 -11.07 -6.17
C PHE A 511 -9.60 -11.75 -6.61
N ASP A 512 -9.22 -12.87 -5.97
CA ASP A 512 -7.95 -13.56 -6.26
C ASP A 512 -7.93 -14.09 -7.69
N PHE A 513 -9.08 -14.56 -8.20
CA PHE A 513 -9.22 -14.96 -9.60
C PHE A 513 -9.03 -13.76 -10.56
N ALA A 514 -9.75 -12.66 -10.31
CA ALA A 514 -9.71 -11.49 -11.19
C ALA A 514 -8.33 -10.78 -11.19
N PHE A 515 -7.70 -10.64 -10.02
CA PHE A 515 -6.36 -10.07 -9.91
C PHE A 515 -5.31 -10.93 -10.63
N LYS A 516 -5.41 -12.27 -10.49
CA LYS A 516 -4.56 -13.22 -11.20
C LYS A 516 -4.76 -13.16 -12.71
N GLU A 517 -6.00 -13.04 -13.16
CA GLU A 517 -6.34 -12.91 -14.57
C GLU A 517 -5.75 -11.63 -15.17
N TYR A 518 -5.83 -10.49 -14.46
CA TYR A 518 -5.14 -9.25 -14.86
C TYR A 518 -3.64 -9.45 -15.03
N ALA A 519 -2.98 -10.00 -14.01
CA ALA A 519 -1.54 -10.25 -14.05
C ALA A 519 -1.17 -11.17 -15.23
N THR A 520 -1.99 -12.18 -15.51
CA THR A 520 -1.75 -13.14 -16.59
C THR A 520 -1.95 -12.52 -17.98
N ARG A 521 -3.02 -11.74 -18.18
CA ARG A 521 -3.30 -11.00 -19.44
C ARG A 521 -2.13 -10.08 -19.81
N TRP A 522 -1.61 -9.37 -18.82
CA TRP A 522 -0.59 -8.33 -19.00
C TRP A 522 0.84 -8.79 -18.73
N LYS A 523 1.07 -10.08 -18.49
CA LYS A 523 2.42 -10.65 -18.38
C LYS A 523 3.24 -10.32 -19.63
N PHE A 524 4.40 -9.68 -19.42
CA PHE A 524 5.32 -9.15 -20.43
C PHE A 524 4.70 -8.11 -21.37
N LYS A 525 3.73 -7.34 -20.88
CA LYS A 525 3.02 -6.28 -21.63
C LYS A 525 2.81 -5.03 -20.77
N ARG A 526 2.38 -3.92 -21.39
CA ARG A 526 2.17 -2.62 -20.73
C ARG A 526 0.69 -2.30 -20.49
N ALA A 527 0.24 -2.52 -19.26
CA ALA A 527 -1.10 -2.23 -18.80
C ALA A 527 -1.29 -0.74 -18.49
N ASN A 528 -2.53 -0.26 -18.68
CA ASN A 528 -3.01 1.03 -18.18
C ASN A 528 -4.05 0.83 -17.07
N PRO A 529 -4.38 1.87 -16.30
CA PRO A 529 -5.37 1.78 -15.21
C PRO A 529 -6.71 1.17 -15.64
N ALA A 530 -7.23 1.57 -16.81
CA ALA A 530 -8.50 1.08 -17.30
C ALA A 530 -8.46 -0.41 -17.70
N ASP A 531 -7.29 -0.95 -18.02
CA ASP A 531 -7.14 -2.39 -18.30
C ASP A 531 -7.24 -3.22 -17.01
N PHE A 532 -6.71 -2.69 -15.91
CA PHE A 532 -6.88 -3.26 -14.57
C PHE A 532 -8.35 -3.22 -14.14
N PHE A 533 -8.99 -2.04 -14.16
CA PHE A 533 -10.39 -1.89 -13.73
C PHE A 533 -11.33 -2.80 -14.51
N ARG A 534 -11.23 -2.80 -15.86
CA ARG A 534 -12.05 -3.68 -16.70
C ARG A 534 -11.78 -5.16 -16.46
N THR A 535 -10.54 -5.56 -16.24
CA THR A 535 -10.24 -6.97 -15.93
C THR A 535 -10.84 -7.37 -14.59
N MET A 536 -10.76 -6.51 -13.58
CA MET A 536 -11.34 -6.77 -12.27
C MET A 536 -12.86 -6.96 -12.37
N GLU A 537 -13.56 -6.15 -13.17
CA GLU A 537 -15.01 -6.27 -13.37
C GLU A 537 -15.39 -7.48 -14.24
N ASP A 538 -14.72 -7.65 -15.39
CA ASP A 538 -14.94 -8.76 -16.34
C ASP A 538 -14.75 -10.13 -15.69
N ALA A 539 -13.66 -10.31 -14.94
CA ALA A 539 -13.31 -11.59 -14.35
C ALA A 539 -14.05 -11.86 -13.02
N SER A 540 -14.49 -10.83 -12.29
CA SER A 540 -15.29 -11.01 -11.07
C SER A 540 -16.80 -11.09 -11.33
N GLY A 541 -17.28 -10.54 -12.45
CA GLY A 541 -18.70 -10.45 -12.78
C GLY A 541 -19.46 -9.40 -11.96
N VAL A 542 -18.76 -8.41 -11.40
CA VAL A 542 -19.33 -7.37 -10.53
C VAL A 542 -19.03 -5.98 -11.11
N ASP A 543 -20.05 -5.12 -11.15
CA ASP A 543 -19.89 -3.69 -11.47
C ASP A 543 -19.25 -2.97 -10.27
N LEU A 544 -18.06 -2.40 -10.50
CA LEU A 544 -17.22 -1.77 -9.48
C LEU A 544 -17.04 -0.27 -9.75
N ASP A 545 -17.82 0.33 -10.66
CA ASP A 545 -17.66 1.72 -11.04
C ASP A 545 -17.81 2.68 -9.85
N TRP A 546 -18.75 2.39 -8.95
CA TRP A 546 -18.93 3.16 -7.70
C TRP A 546 -17.69 3.08 -6.80
N PHE A 547 -17.03 1.92 -6.77
CA PHE A 547 -15.86 1.66 -5.94
C PHE A 547 -14.63 2.38 -6.51
N TRP A 548 -14.36 2.21 -7.81
CA TRP A 548 -13.29 2.91 -8.50
C TRP A 548 -13.46 4.43 -8.43
N ARG A 549 -14.70 4.92 -8.67
CA ARG A 549 -15.02 6.35 -8.58
C ARG A 549 -14.69 6.91 -7.20
N GLY A 550 -15.10 6.22 -6.15
CA GLY A 550 -14.85 6.64 -4.77
C GLY A 550 -13.38 6.62 -4.39
N TRP A 551 -12.73 5.45 -4.50
CA TRP A 551 -11.36 5.25 -4.01
C TRP A 551 -10.28 5.84 -4.93
N PHE A 552 -10.44 5.71 -6.26
CA PHE A 552 -9.39 6.03 -7.22
C PHE A 552 -9.52 7.43 -7.82
N TYR A 553 -10.74 7.86 -8.11
CA TYR A 553 -11.00 9.17 -8.72
C TYR A 553 -11.43 10.24 -7.69
N GLY A 554 -11.88 9.84 -6.51
CA GLY A 554 -12.39 10.73 -5.47
C GLY A 554 -11.41 11.01 -4.32
N THR A 555 -11.79 12.00 -3.51
CA THR A 555 -11.13 12.37 -2.24
C THR A 555 -12.04 12.22 -1.03
N ASP A 556 -13.28 11.74 -1.24
CA ASP A 556 -14.23 11.47 -0.16
C ASP A 556 -13.69 10.39 0.79
N ASN A 557 -14.20 10.36 2.02
CA ASN A 557 -13.88 9.35 3.03
C ASN A 557 -15.13 8.62 3.53
N VAL A 558 -14.94 7.52 4.24
CA VAL A 558 -16.06 6.81 4.88
C VAL A 558 -16.34 7.45 6.24
N ASP A 559 -17.54 7.96 6.43
CA ASP A 559 -18.09 8.39 7.72
C ASP A 559 -19.60 8.14 7.66
N VAL A 560 -20.05 7.05 8.30
CA VAL A 560 -21.44 6.59 8.28
C VAL A 560 -22.03 6.58 9.68
N SER A 561 -22.88 7.57 9.96
CA SER A 561 -23.55 7.68 11.25
C SER A 561 -24.83 6.85 11.33
N ILE A 562 -25.10 6.30 12.53
CA ILE A 562 -26.46 5.89 12.92
C ILE A 562 -27.16 7.11 13.55
N ASP A 563 -28.12 7.67 12.83
CA ASP A 563 -28.85 8.86 13.26
C ASP A 563 -30.06 8.51 14.16
N GLY A 564 -30.60 7.30 14.03
CA GLY A 564 -31.79 6.88 14.76
C GLY A 564 -32.02 5.36 14.72
N LEU A 565 -32.68 4.86 15.76
CA LEU A 565 -33.22 3.49 15.84
C LEU A 565 -34.56 3.56 16.55
N ASP A 566 -35.62 3.35 15.78
CA ASP A 566 -36.99 3.24 16.30
C ASP A 566 -37.35 1.76 16.45
N GLU A 567 -37.78 1.36 17.64
CA GLU A 567 -38.30 0.03 17.93
C GLU A 567 -39.84 0.03 17.84
N TYR A 568 -40.36 -0.96 17.12
CA TYR A 568 -41.77 -1.23 16.96
C TYR A 568 -42.04 -2.70 17.32
N THR A 569 -43.11 -2.96 18.06
CA THR A 569 -43.64 -4.32 18.23
C THR A 569 -44.86 -4.51 17.34
N VAL A 570 -45.01 -5.70 16.75
CA VAL A 570 -46.21 -6.01 15.97
C VAL A 570 -47.42 -5.99 16.89
N ASN A 571 -48.40 -5.14 16.59
CA ASN A 571 -49.65 -5.07 17.33
C ASN A 571 -50.50 -6.31 17.00
N THR A 572 -50.85 -7.08 18.02
CA THR A 572 -51.60 -8.34 17.85
C THR A 572 -53.06 -8.13 17.47
N GLN A 573 -53.56 -6.89 17.54
CA GLN A 573 -54.96 -6.48 17.44
C GLN A 573 -55.87 -7.10 18.50
N ASN A 574 -55.35 -7.98 19.36
CA ASN A 574 -56.11 -8.67 20.38
C ASN A 574 -56.26 -7.77 21.62
N PRO A 575 -57.46 -7.29 21.95
CA PRO A 575 -57.64 -6.38 23.08
C PRO A 575 -57.25 -7.02 24.42
N ASP A 576 -57.33 -8.35 24.56
CA ASP A 576 -56.90 -9.08 25.77
C ASP A 576 -55.37 -9.06 25.96
N VAL A 577 -54.60 -8.72 24.91
CA VAL A 577 -53.14 -8.55 24.94
C VAL A 577 -52.78 -7.06 24.96
N GLU A 578 -53.37 -6.26 24.07
CA GLU A 578 -52.99 -4.87 23.85
C GLU A 578 -53.42 -3.94 25.01
N GLN A 579 -54.58 -4.18 25.63
CA GLN A 579 -55.06 -3.30 26.69
C GLN A 579 -54.24 -3.41 27.99
N PRO A 580 -53.84 -4.61 28.48
CA PRO A 580 -52.88 -4.72 29.57
C PRO A 580 -51.54 -4.05 29.29
N ILE A 581 -51.02 -4.12 28.06
CA ILE A 581 -49.79 -3.44 27.65
C ILE A 581 -49.96 -1.92 27.74
N ALA A 582 -51.05 -1.39 27.19
CA ALA A 582 -51.35 0.03 27.24
C ALA A 582 -51.57 0.54 28.68
N ARG A 583 -52.19 -0.29 29.54
CA ARG A 583 -52.34 -0.02 30.98
C ARG A 583 -50.99 0.11 31.67
N LYS A 584 -50.10 -0.88 31.48
CA LYS A 584 -48.76 -0.89 32.04
C LYS A 584 -47.94 0.33 31.60
N LYS A 585 -47.99 0.67 30.31
CA LYS A 585 -47.31 1.87 29.77
C LYS A 585 -47.79 3.16 30.44
N ARG A 586 -49.10 3.30 30.68
CA ARG A 586 -49.69 4.44 31.43
C ARG A 586 -49.24 4.45 32.88
N ASP A 587 -49.12 3.30 33.53
CA ASP A 587 -48.69 3.19 34.92
C ASP A 587 -47.19 3.51 35.10
N GLU A 588 -46.38 3.36 34.05
CA GLU A 588 -44.95 3.72 34.00
C GLU A 588 -44.70 5.21 33.72
N GLU A 589 -45.72 5.97 33.30
CA GLU A 589 -45.58 7.42 33.12
C GLU A 589 -45.24 8.09 34.47
N PRO A 590 -44.31 9.06 34.50
CA PRO A 590 -43.96 9.75 35.73
C PRO A 590 -45.22 10.31 36.40
N ARG A 591 -45.43 9.93 37.67
CA ARG A 591 -46.54 10.49 38.44
C ARG A 591 -46.36 12.01 38.52
N SER A 592 -47.49 12.73 38.48
CA SER A 592 -47.41 14.18 38.59
C SER A 592 -46.90 14.54 39.98
N LEU A 593 -45.99 15.51 40.04
CA LEU A 593 -45.44 16.00 41.31
C LEU A 593 -46.56 16.48 42.25
N THR A 594 -47.66 16.99 41.71
CA THR A 594 -48.87 17.34 42.47
C THR A 594 -49.51 16.12 43.11
N ALA A 595 -49.70 15.01 42.38
CA ALA A 595 -50.28 13.79 42.93
C ALA A 595 -49.40 13.19 44.03
N GLU A 596 -48.08 13.16 43.83
CA GLU A 596 -47.11 12.68 44.82
C GLU A 596 -47.12 13.54 46.10
N ARG A 597 -47.11 14.87 45.94
CA ARG A 597 -47.13 15.81 47.08
C ARG A 597 -48.47 15.76 47.81
N ASN A 598 -49.59 15.69 47.10
CA ASN A 598 -50.90 15.57 47.72
C ASN A 598 -51.01 14.26 48.52
N GLU A 599 -50.51 13.14 48.00
CA GLU A 599 -50.48 11.87 48.73
C GLU A 599 -49.55 11.93 49.96
N ALA A 600 -48.40 12.61 49.86
CA ALA A 600 -47.51 12.83 51.00
C ALA A 600 -48.17 13.72 52.07
N SER A 601 -48.81 14.82 51.67
CA SER A 601 -49.55 15.73 52.56
C SER A 601 -50.76 15.06 53.20
N ALA A 602 -51.44 14.14 52.49
CA ALA A 602 -52.57 13.37 53.01
C ALA A 602 -52.22 12.46 54.20
N LYS A 603 -50.93 12.20 54.44
CA LYS A 603 -50.45 11.45 55.62
C LYS A 603 -50.48 12.29 56.90
N THR A 604 -50.47 13.61 56.79
CA THR A 604 -50.38 14.53 57.94
C THR A 604 -51.54 15.52 58.03
N ASP A 605 -52.29 15.71 56.95
CA ASP A 605 -53.41 16.64 56.86
C ASP A 605 -54.58 16.01 56.11
N ASP A 606 -55.72 15.87 56.80
CA ASP A 606 -56.95 15.25 56.29
C ASP A 606 -57.54 16.00 55.09
N PHE A 607 -57.24 17.29 54.92
CA PHE A 607 -57.69 18.08 53.77
C PHE A 607 -57.23 17.49 52.44
N PHE A 608 -56.07 16.83 52.41
CA PHE A 608 -55.49 16.27 51.19
C PHE A 608 -55.88 14.80 50.93
N LYS A 609 -56.68 14.18 51.81
CA LYS A 609 -57.18 12.81 51.59
C LYS A 609 -58.20 12.79 50.45
N MET A 610 -58.12 11.77 49.59
CA MET A 610 -59.04 11.62 48.45
C MET A 610 -60.49 11.44 48.94
N GLU A 611 -61.41 12.27 48.42
CA GLU A 611 -62.83 12.25 48.82
C GLU A 611 -63.49 10.87 48.62
N VAL A 612 -63.12 10.17 47.53
CA VAL A 612 -63.64 8.83 47.19
C VAL A 612 -63.19 7.72 48.15
N ASP A 613 -62.11 7.93 48.90
CA ASP A 613 -61.69 7.01 49.96
C ASP A 613 -62.35 7.33 51.30
N GLN A 614 -62.75 8.58 51.50
CA GLN A 614 -63.51 9.02 52.67
C GLN A 614 -65.02 8.69 52.55
N LYS A 615 -65.54 8.61 51.32
CA LYS A 615 -66.95 8.32 51.00
C LYS A 615 -67.05 7.14 50.03
N PRO A 616 -67.03 5.89 50.53
CA PRO A 616 -67.05 4.70 49.68
C PRO A 616 -68.25 4.59 48.74
N GLU A 617 -69.38 5.23 49.06
CA GLU A 617 -70.57 5.30 48.20
C GLU A 617 -70.33 6.05 46.89
N LEU A 618 -69.26 6.84 46.79
CA LEU A 618 -68.83 7.50 45.55
C LEU A 618 -68.04 6.55 44.63
N LYS A 619 -67.66 5.35 45.10
CA LYS A 619 -67.00 4.36 44.25
C LYS A 619 -68.04 3.70 43.33
N ASP A 620 -67.82 3.79 42.03
CA ASP A 620 -68.69 3.25 41.01
C ASP A 620 -68.00 2.18 40.13
N PHE A 621 -68.62 1.84 39.00
CA PHE A 621 -68.08 0.92 38.03
C PHE A 621 -66.67 1.30 37.52
N TYR A 622 -66.38 2.60 37.37
CA TYR A 622 -65.12 3.11 36.80
C TYR A 622 -63.98 3.15 37.82
N ASN A 623 -64.28 3.09 39.12
CA ASN A 623 -63.24 2.92 40.15
C ASN A 623 -62.60 1.52 40.14
N GLN A 624 -63.27 0.52 39.56
CA GLN A 624 -62.74 -0.83 39.37
C GLN A 624 -62.40 -1.15 37.91
N ASN A 625 -62.93 -0.37 36.95
CA ASN A 625 -62.75 -0.58 35.52
C ASN A 625 -62.26 0.70 34.86
N ASP A 626 -60.98 0.74 34.52
CA ASP A 626 -60.42 1.87 33.81
C ASP A 626 -60.61 1.74 32.29
N ARG A 627 -60.12 2.74 31.55
CA ARG A 627 -60.18 2.79 30.07
C ARG A 627 -59.51 1.60 29.36
N PHE A 628 -58.74 0.79 30.08
CA PHE A 628 -58.04 -0.40 29.57
C PHE A 628 -58.74 -1.70 29.97
N THR A 629 -59.88 -1.66 30.67
CA THR A 629 -60.67 -2.87 30.90
C THR A 629 -61.28 -3.34 29.59
N VAL A 630 -60.98 -4.57 29.18
CA VAL A 630 -61.43 -5.17 27.91
C VAL A 630 -62.93 -5.48 27.96
N SER A 631 -63.69 -4.92 26.99
CA SER A 631 -65.12 -5.21 26.85
C SER A 631 -65.40 -6.35 25.87
N ASN A 632 -66.61 -6.92 25.95
CA ASN A 632 -67.06 -7.91 24.95
C ASN A 632 -67.18 -7.31 23.54
N ALA A 633 -67.45 -6.01 23.42
CA ALA A 633 -67.50 -5.33 22.12
C ALA A 633 -66.12 -5.30 21.47
N ASP A 634 -65.05 -5.14 22.25
CA ASP A 634 -63.67 -5.14 21.74
C ASP A 634 -63.27 -6.53 21.22
N ARG A 635 -63.59 -7.59 21.97
CA ARG A 635 -63.35 -8.98 21.55
C ARG A 635 -64.10 -9.33 20.26
N ASN A 636 -65.34 -8.88 20.11
CA ASN A 636 -66.13 -9.11 18.90
C ASN A 636 -65.55 -8.40 17.66
N LYS A 637 -65.02 -7.19 17.83
CA LYS A 637 -64.30 -6.48 16.75
C LYS A 637 -63.07 -7.27 16.29
N PHE A 638 -62.25 -7.73 17.24
CA PHE A 638 -61.07 -8.56 16.95
C PHE A 638 -61.45 -9.87 16.24
N ASN A 639 -62.44 -10.61 16.73
CA ASN A 639 -62.89 -11.86 16.12
C ASN A 639 -63.37 -11.66 14.66
N THR A 640 -64.03 -10.54 14.39
CA THR A 640 -64.49 -10.18 13.04
C THR A 640 -63.32 -9.90 12.10
N LEU A 641 -62.34 -9.12 12.59
CA LEU A 641 -61.10 -8.85 11.86
C LEU A 641 -60.38 -10.16 11.50
N VAL A 642 -60.10 -11.01 12.49
CA VAL A 642 -59.37 -12.28 12.29
C VAL A 642 -60.11 -13.19 11.32
N LYS A 643 -61.44 -13.25 11.35
CA LYS A 643 -62.21 -14.08 10.42
C LYS A 643 -62.00 -13.69 8.95
N GLY A 644 -61.74 -12.40 8.68
CA GLY A 644 -61.52 -11.87 7.34
C GLY A 644 -60.11 -12.01 6.78
N LEU A 645 -59.14 -12.50 7.56
CA LEU A 645 -57.74 -12.63 7.15
C LEU A 645 -57.42 -14.01 6.56
N GLU A 646 -56.54 -14.04 5.57
CA GLU A 646 -55.93 -15.25 5.00
C GLU A 646 -54.99 -15.94 6.00
N PRO A 647 -54.66 -17.24 5.82
CA PRO A 647 -53.77 -17.96 6.76
C PRO A 647 -52.40 -17.30 6.97
N TRP A 648 -51.80 -16.71 5.93
CA TRP A 648 -50.50 -16.05 6.04
C TRP A 648 -50.60 -14.68 6.74
N GLU A 649 -51.71 -13.95 6.58
CA GLU A 649 -51.97 -12.68 7.27
C GLU A 649 -52.23 -12.90 8.78
N LYS A 650 -52.96 -13.96 9.12
CA LYS A 650 -53.15 -14.41 10.51
C LYS A 650 -51.82 -14.75 11.18
N ALA A 651 -50.93 -15.40 10.44
CA ALA A 651 -49.61 -15.76 10.95
C ALA A 651 -48.80 -14.51 11.34
N LEU A 652 -48.92 -13.40 10.61
CA LEU A 652 -48.22 -12.13 10.91
C LEU A 652 -48.67 -11.50 12.24
N LEU A 653 -49.92 -11.71 12.69
CA LEU A 653 -50.43 -11.18 13.97
C LEU A 653 -49.94 -11.95 15.20
N GLY A 654 -49.45 -13.18 15.03
CA GLY A 654 -49.00 -14.07 16.10
C GLY A 654 -47.50 -14.07 16.34
N VAL A 655 -46.73 -13.29 15.58
CA VAL A 655 -45.27 -13.28 15.68
C VAL A 655 -44.86 -12.23 16.70
N GLY A 656 -44.26 -12.66 17.83
CA GLY A 656 -43.60 -11.79 18.81
C GLY A 656 -42.31 -11.18 18.26
N GLU A 657 -42.37 -10.62 17.06
CA GLU A 657 -41.26 -10.03 16.35
C GLU A 657 -41.14 -8.54 16.65
N PHE A 658 -39.89 -8.10 16.77
CA PHE A 658 -39.51 -6.71 16.94
C PHE A 658 -39.08 -6.16 15.57
N ALA A 659 -39.73 -5.08 15.14
CA ALA A 659 -39.41 -4.36 13.93
C ALA A 659 -38.62 -3.09 14.28
N TYR A 660 -37.53 -2.84 13.56
CA TYR A 660 -36.66 -1.70 13.80
C TYR A 660 -36.47 -0.90 12.53
N VAL A 661 -36.63 0.43 12.61
CA VAL A 661 -36.23 1.34 11.53
C VAL A 661 -34.92 2.00 11.97
N LEU A 662 -33.86 1.76 11.21
CA LEU A 662 -32.55 2.36 11.42
C LEU A 662 -32.31 3.44 10.36
N ASP A 663 -31.92 4.62 10.81
CA ASP A 663 -31.59 5.75 9.94
C ASP A 663 -30.07 5.93 9.84
N PHE A 664 -29.56 5.97 8.62
CA PHE A 664 -28.14 6.15 8.32
C PHE A 664 -27.90 7.42 7.52
N ARG A 665 -26.75 8.06 7.78
CA ARG A 665 -26.27 9.19 6.99
C ARG A 665 -24.83 8.95 6.55
N ASN A 666 -24.53 9.25 5.30
CA ASN A 666 -23.17 9.28 4.77
C ASN A 666 -22.66 10.71 4.85
N ILE A 667 -21.82 10.99 5.85
CA ILE A 667 -21.24 12.30 6.11
C ILE A 667 -19.98 12.49 5.24
N GLY A 668 -19.17 11.44 5.11
CA GLY A 668 -17.87 11.47 4.43
C GLY A 668 -17.96 11.48 2.90
N GLY A 669 -19.11 11.07 2.34
CA GLY A 669 -19.43 11.11 0.92
C GLY A 669 -19.00 9.87 0.12
N LEU A 670 -18.11 9.03 0.68
CA LEU A 670 -17.68 7.78 0.06
C LEU A 670 -18.74 6.71 0.28
N VAL A 671 -19.24 6.11 -0.80
CA VAL A 671 -20.25 5.05 -0.69
C VAL A 671 -19.58 3.72 -0.37
N THR A 672 -20.15 2.96 0.56
CA THR A 672 -19.62 1.68 1.06
C THR A 672 -20.76 0.77 1.51
N PRO A 673 -20.60 -0.57 1.55
CA PRO A 673 -21.53 -1.43 2.25
C PRO A 673 -21.66 -1.03 3.73
N VAL A 674 -22.88 -1.09 4.29
CA VAL A 674 -23.12 -0.83 5.72
C VAL A 674 -23.14 -2.16 6.47
N ILE A 675 -22.11 -2.38 7.30
CA ILE A 675 -21.92 -3.62 8.06
C ILE A 675 -22.37 -3.36 9.51
N LEU A 676 -23.41 -4.05 9.95
CA LEU A 676 -23.98 -3.87 11.29
C LEU A 676 -23.58 -5.01 12.21
N GLY A 677 -23.04 -4.67 13.38
CA GLY A 677 -22.98 -5.53 14.56
C GLY A 677 -24.20 -5.28 15.45
N ILE A 678 -25.07 -6.28 15.57
CA ILE A 678 -26.28 -6.21 16.39
C ILE A 678 -26.03 -7.00 17.67
N THR A 679 -26.27 -6.37 18.82
CA THR A 679 -26.25 -7.04 20.14
C THR A 679 -27.66 -7.10 20.68
N PHE A 680 -28.13 -8.29 21.05
CA PHE A 680 -29.46 -8.51 21.61
C PHE A 680 -29.47 -8.40 23.14
N LYS A 681 -30.66 -8.20 23.74
CA LYS A 681 -30.83 -8.12 25.20
C LYS A 681 -30.40 -9.38 25.95
N ASP A 682 -30.37 -10.54 25.29
CA ASP A 682 -29.90 -11.82 25.85
C ASP A 682 -28.36 -12.00 25.76
N GLY A 683 -27.64 -11.01 25.22
CA GLY A 683 -26.19 -11.04 25.03
C GLY A 683 -25.72 -11.73 23.74
N SER A 684 -26.62 -12.35 22.96
CA SER A 684 -26.25 -12.88 21.65
C SER A 684 -26.00 -11.78 20.63
N THR A 685 -25.21 -12.07 19.60
CA THR A 685 -24.85 -11.11 18.55
C THR A 685 -25.17 -11.64 17.15
N GLU A 686 -25.42 -10.72 16.22
CA GLU A 686 -25.65 -11.01 14.80
C GLU A 686 -24.88 -9.97 13.96
N GLN A 687 -24.37 -10.40 12.81
CA GLN A 687 -23.81 -9.49 11.81
C GLN A 687 -24.75 -9.40 10.61
N LEU A 688 -25.12 -8.19 10.20
CA LEU A 688 -25.93 -7.94 9.00
C LEU A 688 -25.13 -7.07 8.03
N ARG A 689 -24.95 -7.53 6.79
CA ARG A 689 -24.30 -6.75 5.72
C ARG A 689 -25.36 -6.19 4.79
N ILE A 690 -25.34 -4.87 4.62
CA ILE A 690 -26.20 -4.14 3.69
C ILE A 690 -25.33 -3.70 2.51
N PRO A 691 -25.67 -4.04 1.25
CA PRO A 691 -24.85 -3.72 0.09
C PRO A 691 -24.77 -2.21 -0.14
N ALA A 692 -23.70 -1.76 -0.83
CA ALA A 692 -23.51 -0.34 -1.16
C ALA A 692 -24.68 0.25 -1.99
N ASP A 693 -25.41 -0.57 -2.73
CA ASP A 693 -26.58 -0.17 -3.54
C ASP A 693 -27.65 0.65 -2.79
N VAL A 694 -27.72 0.56 -1.46
CA VAL A 694 -28.64 1.38 -0.66
C VAL A 694 -28.43 2.88 -0.85
N TRP A 695 -27.24 3.31 -1.26
CA TRP A 695 -26.88 4.70 -1.52
C TRP A 695 -27.28 5.19 -2.93
N ARG A 696 -27.78 4.32 -3.82
CA ARG A 696 -28.05 4.66 -5.24
C ARG A 696 -29.07 5.77 -5.44
N GLN A 697 -30.19 5.70 -4.69
CA GLN A 697 -31.28 6.67 -4.81
C GLN A 697 -30.98 7.95 -4.04
N ASN A 698 -30.25 7.82 -2.92
CA ASN A 698 -29.84 8.94 -2.09
C ASN A 698 -28.48 8.63 -1.47
N PRO A 699 -27.39 9.22 -1.99
CA PRO A 699 -26.04 8.93 -1.51
C PRO A 699 -25.76 9.53 -0.12
N GLY A 700 -26.61 10.42 0.38
CA GLY A 700 -26.40 11.10 1.66
C GLY A 700 -27.12 10.45 2.85
N LYS A 701 -28.22 9.70 2.63
CA LYS A 701 -28.97 9.04 3.72
C LYS A 701 -29.91 7.96 3.22
N PHE A 702 -30.18 6.96 4.06
CA PHE A 702 -31.26 5.98 3.86
C PHE A 702 -31.77 5.44 5.19
N SER A 703 -32.96 4.83 5.16
CA SER A 703 -33.55 4.12 6.30
C SER A 703 -33.68 2.65 5.97
N LYS A 704 -33.48 1.77 6.96
CA LYS A 704 -33.62 0.32 6.81
C LYS A 704 -34.56 -0.26 7.86
N LEU A 705 -35.61 -0.92 7.38
CA LEU A 705 -36.45 -1.79 8.22
C LEU A 705 -35.78 -3.16 8.39
N ILE A 706 -35.61 -3.60 9.63
CA ILE A 706 -35.22 -4.97 9.98
C ILE A 706 -36.20 -5.57 10.98
N VAL A 707 -36.49 -6.87 10.86
CA VAL A 707 -37.38 -7.60 11.78
C VAL A 707 -36.60 -8.72 12.44
N ARG A 708 -36.70 -8.85 13.76
CA ARG A 708 -35.97 -9.85 14.56
C ARG A 708 -36.86 -10.44 15.64
N LYS A 709 -36.62 -11.72 15.97
CA LYS A 709 -37.32 -12.43 17.06
C LYS A 709 -36.83 -12.03 18.45
N LYS A 710 -35.66 -11.41 18.53
CA LYS A 710 -35.01 -10.99 19.78
C LYS A 710 -34.93 -9.47 19.81
N GLN A 711 -35.13 -8.89 20.98
CA GLN A 711 -35.03 -7.46 21.18
C GLN A 711 -33.58 -6.99 21.08
N ILE A 712 -33.32 -5.97 20.28
CA ILE A 712 -32.01 -5.36 20.09
C ILE A 712 -31.66 -4.52 21.33
N SER A 713 -30.42 -4.64 21.80
CA SER A 713 -29.85 -3.79 22.85
C SER A 713 -28.98 -2.67 22.29
N SER A 714 -28.18 -2.96 21.26
CA SER A 714 -27.37 -1.95 20.58
C SER A 714 -27.03 -2.37 19.15
N VAL A 715 -26.77 -1.38 18.31
CA VAL A 715 -26.27 -1.56 16.93
C VAL A 715 -25.01 -0.74 16.73
N GLU A 716 -24.06 -1.29 16.00
CA GLU A 716 -22.78 -0.65 15.67
C GLU A 716 -22.47 -0.81 14.19
N VAL A 717 -22.15 0.28 13.50
CA VAL A 717 -21.62 0.29 12.14
C VAL A 717 -20.14 -0.06 12.17
N ASP A 718 -19.76 -0.95 11.25
CA ASP A 718 -18.40 -1.40 11.02
C ASP A 718 -17.65 -1.88 12.28
N PRO A 719 -18.23 -2.84 13.04
CA PRO A 719 -17.67 -3.27 14.33
C PRO A 719 -16.29 -3.94 14.23
N ARG A 720 -15.83 -4.25 13.01
CA ARG A 720 -14.53 -4.88 12.72
C ARG A 720 -13.58 -3.96 11.95
N LEU A 721 -13.96 -2.69 11.72
CA LEU A 721 -13.15 -1.70 11.00
C LEU A 721 -12.78 -2.16 9.58
N GLU A 722 -13.74 -2.74 8.86
CA GLU A 722 -13.62 -3.29 7.51
C GLU A 722 -13.71 -2.23 6.40
N THR A 723 -14.16 -1.00 6.71
CA THR A 723 -14.49 0.04 5.71
C THR A 723 -13.63 1.30 5.77
N ALA A 724 -12.76 1.43 6.78
CA ALA A 724 -11.98 2.64 7.06
C ALA A 724 -12.84 3.85 7.45
N ASP A 725 -13.90 3.62 8.24
CA ASP A 725 -14.69 4.72 8.81
C ASP A 725 -13.82 5.65 9.65
N VAL A 726 -13.89 6.95 9.36
CA VAL A 726 -13.05 7.95 9.97
C VAL A 726 -13.59 8.43 11.31
N ASP A 727 -14.89 8.27 11.62
CA ASP A 727 -15.48 8.72 12.88
C ASP A 727 -16.27 7.61 13.60
N LEU A 728 -15.54 6.85 14.42
CA LEU A 728 -16.14 5.76 15.21
C LEU A 728 -17.10 6.24 16.31
N GLU A 729 -17.13 7.53 16.68
CA GLU A 729 -17.98 8.02 17.76
C GLU A 729 -19.47 8.02 17.37
N ASN A 730 -19.76 8.07 16.07
CA ASN A 730 -21.11 8.15 15.53
C ASN A 730 -21.63 6.80 14.99
N ASN A 731 -20.83 5.74 15.07
CA ASN A 731 -21.14 4.40 14.56
C ASN A 731 -22.12 3.61 15.44
N ALA A 732 -22.35 4.00 16.70
CA ALA A 732 -23.10 3.19 17.65
C ALA A 732 -24.43 3.82 18.08
N TRP A 733 -25.45 2.97 18.22
CA TRP A 733 -26.74 3.32 18.83
C TRP A 733 -27.09 2.40 20.01
N PRO A 734 -27.33 2.93 21.23
CA PRO A 734 -27.11 4.34 21.61
C PRO A 734 -25.63 4.73 21.54
N ARG A 735 -25.34 6.02 21.38
CA ARG A 735 -23.95 6.52 21.29
C ARG A 735 -23.16 6.11 22.52
N LYS A 736 -21.95 5.59 22.30
CA LYS A 736 -21.02 5.17 23.37
C LYS A 736 -20.11 6.33 23.74
N ILE A 737 -19.84 6.53 25.03
CA ILE A 737 -18.76 7.41 25.48
C ILE A 737 -17.44 6.68 25.19
N VAL A 738 -16.58 7.24 24.34
CA VAL A 738 -15.24 6.70 24.08
C VAL A 738 -14.29 7.16 25.19
N PRO A 739 -13.81 6.27 26.08
CA PRO A 739 -12.91 6.67 27.16
C PRO A 739 -11.52 7.00 26.60
N SER A 740 -11.15 8.27 26.56
CA SER A 740 -9.78 8.72 26.26
C SER A 740 -8.96 8.87 27.54
N ARG A 741 -7.73 8.34 27.57
CA ARG A 741 -6.78 8.56 28.68
C ARG A 741 -5.90 9.77 28.35
N LEU A 742 -6.01 10.84 29.14
CA LEU A 742 -5.14 12.01 29.03
C LEU A 742 -3.75 11.67 29.60
N GLU A 743 -2.74 11.56 28.74
CA GLU A 743 -1.35 11.42 29.14
C GLU A 743 -0.64 12.79 29.06
N ILE A 744 -0.16 13.29 30.19
CA ILE A 744 0.63 14.53 30.27
C ILE A 744 2.10 14.12 30.18
N PHE A 745 2.75 14.40 29.05
CA PHE A 745 4.16 14.12 28.87
C PHE A 745 4.88 15.35 28.29
N LYS A 746 6.18 15.46 28.58
CA LYS A 746 7.05 16.47 27.97
C LYS A 746 7.44 15.96 26.59
N GLN A 747 7.18 16.72 25.53
CA GLN A 747 7.35 16.29 24.14
C GLN A 747 8.83 16.01 23.83
N THR A 748 9.25 14.75 24.02
CA THR A 748 10.49 14.20 23.51
C THR A 748 10.12 12.92 22.78
N MET A 749 10.26 12.90 21.45
CA MET A 749 10.10 11.68 20.65
C MET A 749 11.07 10.62 21.18
N PRO A 750 10.59 9.54 21.83
CA PRO A 750 11.49 8.49 22.28
C PRO A 750 12.02 7.74 21.05
N PRO A 751 13.32 7.45 20.95
CA PRO A 751 13.84 6.60 19.89
C PRO A 751 13.20 5.21 19.95
N SER A 752 13.09 4.53 18.80
CA SER A 752 12.58 3.15 18.77
C SER A 752 13.42 2.26 19.67
N ARG A 753 12.77 1.59 20.61
CA ARG A 753 13.42 0.76 21.63
C ARG A 753 14.20 -0.41 20.99
N ASN A 754 15.50 -0.50 21.26
CA ASN A 754 16.35 -1.63 20.88
C ASN A 754 16.49 -2.58 22.07
N LEU A 755 15.56 -3.53 22.19
CA LEU A 755 15.50 -4.44 23.34
C LEU A 755 16.77 -5.30 23.48
N MET A 756 17.44 -5.67 22.38
CA MET A 756 18.71 -6.39 22.46
C MET A 756 19.77 -5.58 23.19
N LYS A 757 19.87 -4.28 22.86
CA LYS A 757 20.79 -3.35 23.51
C LYS A 757 20.39 -3.07 24.95
N ASP A 758 19.10 -2.87 25.22
CA ASP A 758 18.59 -2.63 26.58
C ASP A 758 18.90 -3.81 27.51
N MET A 759 18.78 -5.05 27.01
CA MET A 759 19.09 -6.26 27.77
C MET A 759 20.59 -6.48 28.00
N ASP A 760 21.45 -5.85 27.18
CA ASP A 760 22.90 -5.85 27.36
C ASP A 760 23.38 -4.77 28.34
N GLU A 761 22.52 -3.82 28.73
CA GLU A 761 22.87 -2.79 29.70
C GLU A 761 23.01 -3.41 31.10
N PRO A 762 24.18 -3.29 31.75
CA PRO A 762 24.37 -3.86 33.07
C PRO A 762 23.45 -3.17 34.08
N LEU A 763 22.80 -3.97 34.93
CA LEU A 763 22.01 -3.46 36.05
C LEU A 763 22.88 -2.51 36.89
N LYS A 764 22.44 -1.26 37.04
CA LYS A 764 23.08 -0.32 37.97
C LYS A 764 22.92 -0.91 39.38
N LYS A 765 24.04 -1.16 40.05
CA LYS A 765 24.01 -1.52 41.48
C LYS A 765 23.49 -0.30 42.23
N ASP A 766 22.55 -0.51 43.16
CA ASP A 766 22.09 0.53 44.07
C ASP A 766 23.31 1.13 44.78
N GLU A 767 23.68 2.35 44.43
CA GLU A 767 24.54 3.16 45.26
C GLU A 767 23.73 3.42 46.54
N LYS A 768 24.00 2.62 47.58
CA LYS A 768 23.66 2.99 48.95
C LYS A 768 24.32 4.36 49.19
N LYS A 769 23.52 5.42 49.08
CA LYS A 769 23.86 6.72 49.63
C LYS A 769 24.06 6.50 51.12
N ASP A 770 25.31 6.56 51.57
CA ASP A 770 25.61 6.79 52.97
C ASP A 770 24.88 8.07 53.40
N GLU A 771 23.93 7.93 54.32
CA GLU A 771 23.25 9.03 54.99
C GLU A 771 24.29 9.87 55.75
N LYS A 772 24.76 10.95 55.13
CA LYS A 772 25.20 12.11 55.90
C LYS A 772 23.97 12.79 56.47
N LYS A 773 23.80 12.65 57.79
CA LYS A 773 23.04 13.58 58.61
C LYS A 773 23.56 14.99 58.34
N ASP A 774 22.68 15.86 57.88
CA ASP A 774 22.76 17.29 58.20
C ASP A 774 21.34 17.79 58.47
N ASP A 775 21.32 18.66 59.48
CA ASP A 775 20.21 19.05 60.34
C ASP A 775 19.42 20.24 59.77
N ASP A 776 18.18 20.34 60.23
CA ASP A 776 17.30 21.52 60.32
C ASP A 776 16.88 22.37 59.08
N SER A 777 15.58 22.25 58.78
CA SER A 777 14.51 23.26 59.00
C SER A 777 13.59 23.57 57.80
N PRO A 778 12.24 23.68 58.00
CA PRO A 778 11.25 23.68 56.92
C PRO A 778 10.76 25.08 56.56
N THR A 779 10.58 25.37 55.27
CA THR A 779 9.75 26.51 54.83
C THR A 779 8.85 26.15 53.64
N ALA A 780 7.56 26.21 53.94
CA ALA A 780 6.43 26.69 53.15
C ALA A 780 6.17 26.15 51.72
N ALA A 781 5.00 25.50 51.61
CA ALA A 781 4.24 25.33 50.37
C ALA A 781 3.82 26.69 49.77
N PRO A 782 3.40 26.69 48.49
CA PRO A 782 2.02 27.09 48.26
C PRO A 782 1.23 26.20 47.30
N THR A 783 -0.07 26.30 47.53
CA THR A 783 -1.27 25.64 47.02
C THR A 783 -1.70 25.97 45.59
N LEU A 784 -2.42 24.97 45.05
CA LEU A 784 -3.37 24.88 43.92
C LEU A 784 -2.82 24.92 42.50
#